data_AF-A0A420F4F7-F1
#
_entry.id   AF-A0A420F4F7-F1
#
_cell.length_a   1.000
_cell.length_b   1.000
_cell.length_c   1.000
_cell.angle_alpha   90.00
_cell.angle_beta   90.00
_cell.angle_gamma   90.00
#
_symmetry.space_group_name_H-M   'P 1'
#
loop_
_entity.id
_entity.type
_entity.pdbx_description
1 polymer ?
#
loop_
_entity_poly.entity_id
_entity_poly.type
_entity_poly.pdbx_seq_one_letter_code
_entity_poly.pdbx_strand_id
1 'polypeptide(L)'
;MRRRVTAGLATATAALLAAGVVATPASGAPAAGPTPSSDKAKHGRDNLPDPKADQQREIRKQAIADLLSGKAKLQTRNGSKVIKVKDDVFVEYQQPPKVDPIFTMLVNFGDKIDPRTGGAPGPVVNQIPEPDRDWDGSATDDNSTMWRPDFHREHYVDMFYGDGESMRDFYLKQSGGRYTVGGDVTDWVTVPFNEARYGSNNIPESDGYWNFIKDSASAWYDSQVAAGKSPEQIKEYLAQFDVWDRYDFDGDGDFNEPDGYIDHFQAVHAGEGEEAGGGAEGEDAIWSHRWAAFPNLAGSAGPANNKAGGVQIGDTGIWIRDYTTEPENGGLGVFAHEYGHDLGLPDLYDTAGGDNGVGFWSLMASGSWLGHGTEDIGTTPGYMDPWSKLFLGWLNHYTVEYGEGTTQVTLGPAGDSDGPKAQAVVVNLPAQTQTTEYNTPYGGSYEWWGGSADDLNTTLTRQLDLTGATSASINAKAWYDIEEDYDYLYAEVSTDNGASWTPVSSPLIDAGETGVDGSSSGAWVDLNYDLSAYAGKVVQFRYRYQSDGGVHLAGAFLDDISLVRDGAVAWTDDAETLAPEWTARGFTRMGGAVTAEYPRFYIAENRTYFGYDDTLRTGGYNYGFTNTRPNWVERFANQPGMLVWYVNYAYGDNNTSEHPGYGLNLPVDVRPGPIVVPGQGTITNRRSTFDATFSRKQKPAQTFHLNGVGVTVPKLKANPVFDDSVVDRYWSPQNEQNSVKVAGTGTRIEIVQQGIHASDDMVVRITN
;
A
#
# COMPACT_ATOMS: atom_id res chain seq x y z
N MET A 1 6.62 10.78 -36.91
CA MET A 1 7.16 12.14 -37.17
C MET A 1 6.03 13.10 -37.56
N ARG A 2 5.33 13.67 -36.56
CA ARG A 2 4.44 14.86 -36.63
C ARG A 2 4.27 15.31 -35.17
N ARG A 3 4.98 16.39 -34.79
CA ARG A 3 4.45 17.69 -34.36
C ARG A 3 3.75 17.70 -33.00
N ARG A 4 4.57 17.81 -31.94
CA ARG A 4 4.21 18.44 -30.67
C ARG A 4 3.84 19.91 -30.92
N VAL A 5 2.68 20.34 -30.41
CA VAL A 5 2.29 21.76 -30.35
C VAL A 5 2.65 22.26 -28.96
N THR A 6 3.73 23.03 -28.89
CA THR A 6 4.16 23.77 -27.71
C THR A 6 3.44 25.12 -27.67
N ALA A 7 2.77 25.44 -26.57
CA ALA A 7 2.25 26.78 -26.30
C ALA A 7 3.42 27.72 -25.95
N GLY A 8 3.64 28.74 -26.78
CA GLY A 8 4.67 29.76 -26.59
C GLY A 8 4.17 30.93 -25.75
N LEU A 9 4.90 31.23 -24.67
CA LEU A 9 4.90 32.54 -24.02
C LEU A 9 5.64 33.56 -24.89
N ALA A 10 5.03 34.73 -25.08
CA ALA A 10 5.61 35.85 -25.80
C ALA A 10 6.51 36.70 -24.88
N THR A 11 7.77 36.88 -25.28
CA THR A 11 8.73 37.84 -24.76
C THR A 11 8.48 39.25 -25.29
N ALA A 12 8.61 40.27 -24.44
CA ALA A 12 8.83 41.65 -24.83
C ALA A 12 10.11 42.20 -24.15
N THR A 13 11.10 42.55 -24.96
CA THR A 13 12.37 43.19 -24.59
C THR A 13 12.26 44.71 -24.50
N ALA A 14 12.89 45.33 -23.48
CA ALA A 14 13.43 46.69 -23.58
C ALA A 14 14.54 47.00 -22.52
N ALA A 15 15.75 47.26 -23.03
CA ALA A 15 16.76 48.28 -22.68
C ALA A 15 17.45 48.37 -21.28
N LEU A 16 18.73 47.98 -21.28
CA LEU A 16 19.96 48.68 -20.80
C LEU A 16 19.89 49.74 -19.69
N LEU A 17 20.73 49.57 -18.64
CA LEU A 17 21.80 50.52 -18.23
C LEU A 17 22.73 49.90 -17.16
N ALA A 18 24.02 50.24 -17.26
CA ALA A 18 25.14 49.73 -16.48
C ALA A 18 25.42 50.50 -15.18
N ALA A 19 25.97 49.83 -14.16
CA ALA A 19 27.01 50.36 -13.27
C ALA A 19 27.55 49.24 -12.36
N GLY A 20 28.88 49.07 -12.35
CA GLY A 20 29.57 48.09 -11.53
C GLY A 20 29.78 48.52 -10.09
N VAL A 21 29.92 47.54 -9.20
CA VAL A 21 30.64 47.65 -7.94
C VAL A 21 31.43 46.37 -7.73
N VAL A 22 32.74 46.52 -7.57
CA VAL A 22 33.66 45.46 -7.13
C VAL A 22 33.46 45.26 -5.63
N ALA A 23 33.17 44.04 -5.20
CA ALA A 23 33.34 43.61 -3.82
C ALA A 23 34.03 42.25 -3.79
N THR A 24 35.07 42.18 -2.98
CA THR A 24 35.98 41.05 -2.70
C THR A 24 35.25 39.78 -2.22
N PRO A 25 35.85 38.58 -2.38
CA PRO A 25 35.22 37.33 -1.97
C PRO A 25 35.17 37.25 -0.45
N ALA A 26 33.97 37.29 0.12
CA ALA A 26 33.74 36.76 1.44
C ALA A 26 33.66 35.23 1.30
N SER A 27 34.59 34.53 1.92
CA SER A 27 34.47 33.11 2.20
C SER A 27 33.22 32.90 3.07
N GLY A 28 32.10 32.58 2.43
CA GLY A 28 30.90 32.14 3.10
C GLY A 28 31.19 30.78 3.75
N ALA A 29 30.92 30.68 5.04
CA ALA A 29 30.73 29.40 5.70
C ALA A 29 29.71 28.58 4.89
N PRO A 30 29.84 27.24 4.82
CA PRO A 30 28.85 26.41 4.16
C PRO A 30 27.48 26.73 4.74
N ALA A 31 26.50 26.93 3.84
CA ALA A 31 25.11 27.09 4.24
C ALA A 31 24.71 25.87 5.04
N ALA A 32 24.12 26.08 6.23
CA ALA A 32 23.42 25.02 6.93
C ALA A 32 22.39 24.42 5.96
N GLY A 33 22.44 23.11 5.78
CA GLY A 33 21.55 22.37 4.88
C GLY A 33 20.08 22.53 5.28
N PRO A 34 19.14 22.26 4.35
CA PRO A 34 17.72 22.23 4.64
C PRO A 34 17.41 21.16 5.69
N THR A 35 16.66 21.55 6.71
CA THR A 35 16.29 20.78 7.91
C THR A 35 15.12 19.82 7.64
N PRO A 36 15.02 18.68 8.37
CA PRO A 36 13.85 17.82 8.31
C PRO A 36 12.61 18.57 8.77
N SER A 37 11.68 18.76 7.84
CA SER A 37 10.29 19.01 8.15
C SER A 37 9.58 17.84 7.51
N SER A 38 9.06 16.92 8.32
CA SER A 38 8.16 15.85 7.87
C SER A 38 6.93 16.37 7.12
N ASP A 39 6.74 17.70 7.04
CA ASP A 39 5.66 18.39 6.33
C ASP A 39 6.10 18.93 4.96
N LYS A 40 7.37 18.74 4.52
CA LYS A 40 7.90 19.27 3.24
C LYS A 40 8.41 18.24 2.25
N ALA A 41 8.79 17.03 2.66
CA ALA A 41 9.06 15.97 1.70
C ALA A 41 7.73 15.60 1.03
N LYS A 42 7.68 15.54 -0.31
CA LYS A 42 6.56 14.89 -0.98
C LYS A 42 6.54 13.46 -0.45
N HIS A 43 5.44 13.02 0.16
CA HIS A 43 5.37 11.67 0.70
C HIS A 43 5.68 10.66 -0.43
N GLY A 44 6.80 9.95 -0.29
CA GLY A 44 7.03 8.69 -0.99
C GLY A 44 6.00 7.66 -0.53
N ARG A 45 5.95 6.51 -1.21
CA ARG A 45 5.03 5.42 -0.86
C ARG A 45 5.79 4.37 -0.05
N ASP A 46 5.33 4.08 1.16
CA ASP A 46 5.93 3.04 2.01
C ASP A 46 5.60 1.64 1.45
N ASN A 47 4.41 1.43 0.88
CA ASN A 47 4.10 0.23 0.10
C ASN A 47 4.01 0.53 -1.42
N LEU A 48 5.02 0.13 -2.17
CA LEU A 48 5.08 0.36 -3.63
C LEU A 48 4.26 -0.68 -4.42
N PRO A 49 3.69 -0.31 -5.58
CA PRO A 49 2.77 -1.16 -6.34
C PRO A 49 3.37 -2.53 -6.67
N ASP A 50 2.64 -3.58 -6.31
CA ASP A 50 2.95 -4.96 -6.67
C ASP A 50 1.66 -5.70 -7.05
N PRO A 51 1.42 -5.89 -8.36
CA PRO A 51 0.39 -6.75 -8.92
C PRO A 51 -0.07 -7.95 -8.06
N LYS A 52 0.88 -8.82 -7.71
CA LYS A 52 0.60 -10.08 -7.01
C LYS A 52 0.16 -9.84 -5.57
N ALA A 53 0.81 -8.90 -4.88
CA ALA A 53 0.46 -8.55 -3.52
C ALA A 53 -0.91 -7.84 -3.45
N ASP A 54 -1.21 -7.00 -4.44
CA ASP A 54 -2.47 -6.27 -4.54
C ASP A 54 -3.65 -7.22 -4.77
N GLN A 55 -3.54 -8.12 -5.74
CA GLN A 55 -4.52 -9.17 -5.98
C GLN A 55 -4.74 -10.04 -4.73
N GLN A 56 -3.66 -10.47 -4.06
CA GLN A 56 -3.77 -11.29 -2.85
C GLN A 56 -4.50 -10.56 -1.72
N ARG A 57 -4.23 -9.26 -1.54
CA ARG A 57 -4.89 -8.43 -0.52
C ARG A 57 -6.38 -8.29 -0.78
N GLU A 58 -6.81 -8.07 -2.03
CA GLU A 58 -8.22 -8.01 -2.40
C GLU A 58 -8.94 -9.33 -2.17
N ILE A 59 -8.34 -10.45 -2.63
CA ILE A 59 -8.89 -11.79 -2.41
C ILE A 59 -9.02 -12.09 -0.91
N ARG A 60 -8.02 -11.72 -0.10
CA ARG A 60 -8.04 -11.89 1.36
C ARG A 60 -9.13 -11.06 2.02
N LYS A 61 -9.32 -9.79 1.65
CA LYS A 61 -10.43 -8.96 2.17
C LYS A 61 -11.78 -9.63 1.92
N GLN A 62 -12.02 -10.07 0.69
CA GLN A 62 -13.27 -10.74 0.34
C GLN A 62 -13.45 -12.07 1.10
N ALA A 63 -12.40 -12.89 1.19
CA ALA A 63 -12.42 -14.15 1.93
C ALA A 63 -12.78 -13.95 3.42
N ILE A 64 -12.25 -12.90 4.05
CA ILE A 64 -12.55 -12.54 5.44
C ILE A 64 -13.99 -12.07 5.59
N ALA A 65 -14.50 -11.24 4.68
CA ALA A 65 -15.91 -10.81 4.71
C ALA A 65 -16.86 -12.01 4.55
N ASP A 66 -16.52 -12.96 3.67
CA ASP A 66 -17.30 -14.19 3.50
C ASP A 66 -17.20 -15.09 4.72
N LEU A 67 -16.05 -15.13 5.41
CA LEU A 67 -15.91 -15.85 6.68
C LEU A 67 -16.77 -15.21 7.78
N LEU A 68 -16.71 -13.88 7.93
CA LEU A 68 -17.47 -13.13 8.94
C LEU A 68 -18.98 -13.26 8.75
N SER A 69 -19.45 -13.29 7.50
CA SER A 69 -20.87 -13.46 7.17
C SER A 69 -21.32 -14.94 7.13
N GLY A 70 -20.42 -15.88 7.38
CA GLY A 70 -20.69 -17.33 7.36
C GLY A 70 -20.87 -17.94 5.96
N LYS A 71 -20.60 -17.19 4.89
CA LYS A 71 -20.59 -17.68 3.50
C LYS A 71 -19.41 -18.61 3.22
N ALA A 72 -18.26 -18.37 3.87
CA ALA A 72 -17.08 -19.20 3.80
C ALA A 72 -16.77 -19.86 5.16
N LYS A 73 -15.91 -20.88 5.14
CA LYS A 73 -15.49 -21.63 6.33
C LYS A 73 -14.00 -21.91 6.28
N LEU A 74 -13.38 -21.95 7.45
CA LEU A 74 -11.98 -22.38 7.59
C LEU A 74 -11.83 -23.87 7.29
N GLN A 75 -10.79 -24.20 6.54
CA GLN A 75 -10.32 -25.55 6.25
C GLN A 75 -8.90 -25.70 6.76
N THR A 76 -8.51 -26.88 7.23
CA THR A 76 -7.10 -27.14 7.56
C THR A 76 -6.39 -27.72 6.36
N ARG A 77 -5.28 -27.11 5.95
CA ARG A 77 -4.33 -27.61 4.95
C ARG A 77 -2.92 -27.47 5.51
N ASN A 78 -2.17 -28.58 5.52
CA ASN A 78 -0.82 -28.70 6.08
C ASN A 78 -0.53 -27.85 7.34
N GLY A 79 -1.41 -27.95 8.35
CA GLY A 79 -1.27 -27.21 9.61
C GLY A 79 -1.93 -25.83 9.64
N SER A 80 -1.96 -25.12 8.52
CA SER A 80 -2.62 -23.81 8.39
C SER A 80 -4.14 -23.93 8.22
N LYS A 81 -4.85 -22.88 8.62
CA LYS A 81 -6.27 -22.65 8.38
C LYS A 81 -6.41 -21.73 7.18
N VAL A 82 -6.98 -22.27 6.12
CA VAL A 82 -7.21 -21.55 4.86
C VAL A 82 -8.69 -21.28 4.65
N ILE A 83 -9.00 -20.22 3.91
CA ILE A 83 -10.32 -19.94 3.37
C ILE A 83 -10.26 -20.27 1.88
N LYS A 84 -11.09 -21.22 1.42
CA LYS A 84 -11.22 -21.51 -0.02
C LYS A 84 -12.12 -20.46 -0.65
N VAL A 85 -11.59 -19.70 -1.61
CA VAL A 85 -12.35 -18.65 -2.32
C VAL A 85 -13.03 -19.24 -3.55
N LYS A 86 -12.28 -19.98 -4.36
CA LYS A 86 -12.78 -20.77 -5.51
C LYS A 86 -11.89 -21.99 -5.72
N ASP A 87 -12.13 -22.76 -6.77
CA ASP A 87 -11.24 -23.88 -7.12
C ASP A 87 -9.81 -23.35 -7.32
N ASP A 88 -8.86 -24.03 -6.66
CA ASP A 88 -7.42 -23.75 -6.68
C ASP A 88 -7.02 -22.31 -6.29
N VAL A 89 -7.86 -21.63 -5.48
CA VAL A 89 -7.53 -20.33 -4.88
C VAL A 89 -7.87 -20.34 -3.39
N PHE A 90 -6.82 -20.21 -2.59
CA PHE A 90 -6.89 -20.23 -1.13
C PHE A 90 -6.32 -18.94 -0.54
N VAL A 91 -6.80 -18.61 0.66
CA VAL A 91 -6.23 -17.56 1.49
C VAL A 91 -5.80 -18.20 2.80
N GLU A 92 -4.51 -18.16 3.10
CA GLU A 92 -4.01 -18.53 4.42
C GLU A 92 -4.46 -17.51 5.47
N TYR A 93 -5.24 -17.94 6.45
CA TYR A 93 -5.86 -17.03 7.41
C TYR A 93 -5.39 -17.20 8.85
N GLN A 94 -5.23 -18.44 9.34
CA GLN A 94 -4.67 -18.67 10.68
C GLN A 94 -3.62 -19.76 10.61
N GLN A 95 -2.43 -19.48 11.11
CA GLN A 95 -1.35 -20.46 11.16
C GLN A 95 -1.27 -21.10 12.55
N PRO A 96 -0.67 -22.30 12.66
CA PRO A 96 -0.16 -22.75 13.95
C PRO A 96 0.90 -21.75 14.45
N PRO A 97 1.20 -21.71 15.76
CA PRO A 97 2.31 -20.91 16.27
C PRO A 97 3.58 -21.15 15.46
N LYS A 98 4.07 -20.10 14.78
CA LYS A 98 5.26 -20.18 13.92
C LYS A 98 6.23 -19.03 14.16
N VAL A 99 7.47 -19.27 13.72
CA VAL A 99 8.56 -18.30 13.71
C VAL A 99 8.98 -18.14 12.25
N ASP A 100 8.68 -17.00 11.64
CA ASP A 100 9.08 -16.76 10.25
C ASP A 100 10.52 -16.25 10.18
N PRO A 101 11.34 -16.81 9.28
CA PRO A 101 12.73 -16.43 9.14
C PRO A 101 12.87 -15.17 8.27
N ILE A 102 13.53 -14.14 8.80
CA ILE A 102 13.90 -12.93 8.08
C ILE A 102 15.40 -12.98 7.76
N PHE A 103 15.75 -12.70 6.51
CA PHE A 103 17.14 -12.52 6.13
C PHE A 103 17.45 -11.03 5.94
N THR A 104 18.21 -10.45 6.87
CA THR A 104 18.52 -9.03 6.87
C THR A 104 19.95 -8.77 6.43
N MET A 105 20.14 -7.95 5.39
CA MET A 105 21.45 -7.44 4.97
C MET A 105 21.69 -6.03 5.50
N LEU A 106 22.87 -5.79 6.07
CA LEU A 106 23.33 -4.44 6.43
C LEU A 106 24.22 -3.88 5.31
N VAL A 107 23.91 -2.70 4.80
CA VAL A 107 24.42 -2.21 3.52
C VAL A 107 24.99 -0.80 3.62
N ASN A 108 26.31 -0.70 3.46
CA ASN A 108 27.05 0.54 3.23
C ASN A 108 27.04 0.92 1.75
N PHE A 109 27.16 2.21 1.46
CA PHE A 109 27.34 2.70 0.11
C PHE A 109 28.81 2.91 -0.26
N GLY A 110 29.10 2.75 -1.55
CA GLY A 110 30.43 2.86 -2.13
C GLY A 110 30.77 4.27 -2.59
N ASP A 111 31.82 4.36 -3.40
CA ASP A 111 32.39 5.62 -3.89
C ASP A 111 32.19 5.86 -5.39
N LYS A 112 31.63 4.89 -6.14
CA LYS A 112 31.32 5.10 -7.55
C LYS A 112 30.11 6.02 -7.67
N ILE A 113 30.20 6.96 -8.58
CA ILE A 113 29.15 7.94 -8.86
C ILE A 113 28.53 7.62 -10.21
N ASP A 114 27.20 7.51 -10.25
CA ASP A 114 26.46 7.48 -11.51
C ASP A 114 26.33 8.92 -12.04
N PRO A 115 26.79 9.22 -13.26
CA PRO A 115 26.74 10.57 -13.81
C PRO A 115 25.30 11.11 -14.00
N ARG A 116 24.28 10.25 -13.95
CA ARG A 116 22.87 10.67 -14.04
C ARG A 116 22.35 11.29 -12.75
N THR A 117 22.86 10.85 -11.60
CA THR A 117 22.38 11.28 -10.27
C THR A 117 23.41 12.10 -9.51
N GLY A 118 24.71 11.83 -9.68
CA GLY A 118 25.76 12.57 -8.97
C GLY A 118 25.85 12.15 -7.50
N GLY A 119 25.78 13.11 -6.57
CA GLY A 119 25.87 12.87 -5.13
C GLY A 119 27.30 12.72 -4.59
N ALA A 120 27.41 12.68 -3.25
CA ALA A 120 28.65 12.43 -2.53
C ALA A 120 28.92 10.92 -2.37
N PRO A 121 30.19 10.46 -2.22
CA PRO A 121 30.50 9.08 -1.84
C PRO A 121 29.89 8.69 -0.48
N GLY A 122 29.52 7.42 -0.32
CA GLY A 122 28.86 6.92 0.90
C GLY A 122 27.34 7.17 0.90
N PRO A 123 26.72 7.21 2.09
CA PRO A 123 27.33 7.11 3.42
C PRO A 123 27.78 5.68 3.78
N VAL A 124 28.56 5.58 4.86
CA VAL A 124 28.80 4.31 5.57
C VAL A 124 28.31 4.43 7.00
N VAL A 125 28.01 3.30 7.63
CA VAL A 125 27.48 3.20 8.99
C VAL A 125 28.26 4.06 10.00
N ASN A 126 27.55 4.58 11.00
CA ASN A 126 28.00 5.43 12.09
C ASN A 126 28.46 6.82 11.64
N GLN A 127 27.86 7.36 10.58
CA GLN A 127 28.11 8.72 10.09
C GLN A 127 26.99 9.71 10.37
N ILE A 128 25.86 9.26 10.92
CA ILE A 128 24.75 10.11 11.35
C ILE A 128 25.24 11.03 12.49
N PRO A 129 25.11 12.36 12.38
CA PRO A 129 25.53 13.29 13.44
C PRO A 129 24.80 13.06 14.76
N GLU A 130 25.52 13.21 15.88
CA GLU A 130 24.90 13.18 17.21
C GLU A 130 23.91 14.36 17.37
N PRO A 131 22.65 14.11 17.76
CA PRO A 131 21.64 15.16 17.92
C PRO A 131 21.95 16.06 19.11
N ASP A 132 21.63 17.35 19.00
CA ASP A 132 21.84 18.31 20.09
C ASP A 132 20.79 18.13 21.19
N ARG A 133 21.23 17.50 22.29
CA ARG A 133 20.42 17.28 23.50
C ARG A 133 20.66 18.33 24.59
N ASP A 134 21.40 19.41 24.33
CA ASP A 134 21.50 20.54 25.28
C ASP A 134 20.32 21.48 25.08
N TRP A 135 19.25 21.30 25.86
CA TRP A 135 17.98 22.00 25.68
C TRP A 135 18.03 23.46 26.13
N ASP A 136 18.85 24.27 25.49
CA ASP A 136 19.01 25.70 25.76
C ASP A 136 17.97 26.58 25.05
N GLY A 137 17.10 25.95 24.23
CA GLY A 137 16.05 26.60 23.45
C GLY A 137 16.53 27.11 22.09
N SER A 138 17.72 26.70 21.65
CA SER A 138 18.27 27.01 20.33
C SER A 138 17.55 26.25 19.21
N ALA A 139 17.88 26.62 17.97
CA ALA A 139 17.37 25.95 16.78
C ALA A 139 18.01 24.58 16.51
N THR A 140 19.08 24.22 17.24
CA THR A 140 19.74 22.92 17.08
C THR A 140 19.13 21.85 17.99
N ASP A 141 18.43 22.24 19.07
CA ASP A 141 17.73 21.33 19.97
C ASP A 141 16.90 20.28 19.20
N ASP A 142 17.26 19.02 19.41
CA ASP A 142 16.65 17.87 18.76
C ASP A 142 16.14 16.92 19.86
N ASN A 143 14.87 16.52 19.79
CA ASN A 143 14.33 15.42 20.60
C ASN A 143 13.46 14.46 19.77
N SER A 144 13.69 14.43 18.46
CA SER A 144 12.99 13.59 17.49
C SER A 144 13.90 12.50 16.91
N THR A 145 15.15 12.81 16.64
CA THR A 145 16.05 11.91 15.91
C THR A 145 16.52 10.77 16.79
N MET A 146 16.28 9.51 16.40
CA MET A 146 16.91 8.35 17.04
C MET A 146 18.40 8.33 16.68
N TRP A 147 19.26 8.13 17.69
CA TRP A 147 20.71 8.07 17.48
C TRP A 147 21.39 7.16 18.49
N ARG A 148 22.50 6.54 18.08
CA ARG A 148 23.45 5.85 18.95
C ARG A 148 24.87 6.00 18.40
N PRO A 149 25.89 5.84 19.26
CA PRO A 149 27.28 5.95 18.82
C PRO A 149 27.77 4.77 17.95
N ASP A 150 27.06 3.64 17.95
CA ASP A 150 27.46 2.44 17.20
C ASP A 150 26.28 1.52 16.79
N PHE A 151 25.92 1.56 15.52
CA PHE A 151 24.99 0.70 14.78
C PHE A 151 25.66 -0.57 14.24
N HIS A 152 26.37 -1.27 15.12
CA HIS A 152 26.95 -2.59 14.84
C HIS A 152 25.87 -3.68 14.65
N ARG A 153 26.25 -4.82 14.07
CA ARG A 153 25.34 -5.94 13.77
C ARG A 153 24.50 -6.38 14.97
N GLU A 154 25.09 -6.53 16.14
CA GLU A 154 24.39 -7.01 17.33
C GLU A 154 23.27 -6.07 17.78
N HIS A 155 23.35 -4.76 17.48
CA HIS A 155 22.22 -3.86 17.70
C HIS A 155 20.96 -4.34 16.98
N TYR A 156 21.08 -4.66 15.68
CA TYR A 156 19.96 -5.10 14.87
C TYR A 156 19.48 -6.49 15.28
N VAL A 157 20.40 -7.40 15.64
CA VAL A 157 20.05 -8.71 16.21
C VAL A 157 19.21 -8.55 17.49
N ASP A 158 19.59 -7.64 18.39
CA ASP A 158 18.84 -7.37 19.61
C ASP A 158 17.47 -6.72 19.31
N MET A 159 17.43 -5.77 18.38
CA MET A 159 16.21 -5.07 17.99
C MET A 159 15.22 -5.99 17.26
N PHE A 160 15.68 -6.97 16.47
CA PHE A 160 14.80 -7.88 15.77
C PHE A 160 14.44 -9.10 16.59
N TYR A 161 15.40 -9.70 17.31
CA TYR A 161 15.23 -11.03 17.90
C TYR A 161 15.55 -11.14 19.39
N GLY A 162 15.98 -10.04 20.02
CA GLY A 162 16.32 -9.98 21.44
C GLY A 162 15.12 -10.24 22.36
N ASP A 163 15.41 -10.54 23.62
CA ASP A 163 14.42 -10.87 24.65
C ASP A 163 13.67 -9.65 25.24
N GLY A 164 14.03 -8.43 24.82
CA GLY A 164 13.44 -7.16 25.24
C GLY A 164 12.32 -6.66 24.32
N GLU A 165 12.13 -5.34 24.24
CA GLU A 165 11.33 -4.75 23.17
C GLU A 165 12.05 -4.98 21.83
N SER A 166 11.49 -5.87 21.01
CA SER A 166 12.06 -6.32 19.74
C SER A 166 10.96 -6.69 18.76
N MET A 167 11.28 -6.85 17.47
CA MET A 167 10.30 -7.31 16.46
C MET A 167 9.68 -8.65 16.88
N ARG A 168 10.51 -9.57 17.37
CA ARG A 168 10.09 -10.85 17.91
C ARG A 168 9.08 -10.70 19.03
N ASP A 169 9.38 -9.90 20.06
CA ASP A 169 8.47 -9.67 21.18
C ASP A 169 7.18 -8.95 20.75
N PHE A 170 7.31 -7.94 19.90
CA PHE A 170 6.18 -7.17 19.38
C PHE A 170 5.18 -8.07 18.64
N TYR A 171 5.65 -8.82 17.63
CA TYR A 171 4.77 -9.71 16.86
C TYR A 171 4.22 -10.87 17.69
N LEU A 172 5.00 -11.38 18.66
CA LEU A 172 4.52 -12.42 19.58
C LEU A 172 3.35 -11.92 20.43
N LYS A 173 3.46 -10.71 21.01
CA LYS A 173 2.40 -10.11 21.82
C LYS A 173 1.21 -9.66 20.96
N GLN A 174 1.47 -9.02 19.82
CA GLN A 174 0.44 -8.57 18.87
C GLN A 174 -0.45 -9.74 18.42
N SER A 175 0.14 -10.90 18.12
CA SER A 175 -0.56 -12.09 17.63
C SER A 175 -1.16 -12.98 18.74
N GLY A 176 -0.91 -12.68 20.01
CA GLY A 176 -1.34 -13.54 21.12
C GLY A 176 -0.60 -14.89 21.14
N GLY A 177 0.68 -14.90 20.79
CA GLY A 177 1.54 -16.08 20.80
C GLY A 177 1.43 -16.98 19.57
N ARG A 178 0.73 -16.55 18.51
CA ARG A 178 0.52 -17.35 17.28
C ARG A 178 1.56 -17.09 16.20
N TYR A 179 2.30 -16.00 16.30
CA TYR A 179 3.21 -15.57 15.26
C TYR A 179 4.35 -14.76 15.88
N THR A 180 5.58 -14.99 15.42
CA THR A 180 6.73 -14.17 15.76
C THR A 180 7.78 -14.32 14.66
N VAL A 181 8.86 -13.56 14.76
CA VAL A 181 9.94 -13.53 13.77
C VAL A 181 11.24 -14.01 14.37
N GLY A 182 12.07 -14.64 13.54
CA GLY A 182 13.44 -15.04 13.81
C GLY A 182 14.27 -14.79 12.56
N GLY A 183 15.57 -15.10 12.58
CA GLY A 183 16.38 -14.93 11.39
C GLY A 183 17.85 -14.67 11.66
N ASP A 184 18.51 -14.07 10.68
CA ASP A 184 19.90 -13.65 10.78
C ASP A 184 20.08 -12.26 10.16
N VAL A 185 21.01 -11.51 10.74
CA VAL A 185 21.48 -10.22 10.26
C VAL A 185 22.90 -10.41 9.75
N THR A 186 23.26 -9.86 8.60
CA THR A 186 24.64 -9.99 8.09
C THR A 186 25.58 -9.00 8.77
N ASP A 187 26.89 -9.19 8.58
CA ASP A 187 27.83 -8.07 8.72
C ASP A 187 27.57 -7.03 7.63
N TRP A 188 28.02 -5.80 7.85
CA TRP A 188 27.93 -4.71 6.87
C TRP A 188 28.72 -5.04 5.60
N VAL A 189 28.03 -5.06 4.46
CA VAL A 189 28.62 -5.16 3.12
C VAL A 189 28.59 -3.81 2.42
N THR A 190 29.35 -3.61 1.34
CA THR A 190 29.40 -2.33 0.63
C THR A 190 28.99 -2.49 -0.82
N VAL A 191 27.93 -1.80 -1.23
CA VAL A 191 27.51 -1.73 -2.64
C VAL A 191 28.45 -0.82 -3.43
N PRO A 192 28.58 -0.99 -4.76
CA PRO A 192 29.61 -0.29 -5.51
C PRO A 192 29.39 1.22 -5.65
N PHE A 193 28.15 1.70 -5.69
CA PHE A 193 27.83 3.10 -5.89
C PHE A 193 27.47 3.82 -4.58
N ASN A 194 27.50 5.14 -4.62
CA ASN A 194 26.96 5.99 -3.57
C ASN A 194 25.41 5.92 -3.50
N GLU A 195 24.83 6.40 -2.40
CA GLU A 195 23.39 6.34 -2.17
C GLU A 195 22.56 7.01 -3.27
N ALA A 196 23.04 8.13 -3.82
CA ALA A 196 22.35 8.83 -4.91
C ALA A 196 22.13 7.98 -6.17
N ARG A 197 22.90 6.91 -6.41
CA ARG A 197 22.57 5.96 -7.51
C ARG A 197 21.25 5.23 -7.25
N TYR A 198 20.92 5.02 -5.99
CA TYR A 198 19.85 4.15 -5.55
C TYR A 198 18.62 4.93 -5.08
N GLY A 199 18.80 6.06 -4.39
CA GLY A 199 17.70 6.86 -3.81
C GLY A 199 17.27 8.09 -4.60
N SER A 200 18.10 8.61 -5.53
CA SER A 200 17.83 9.93 -6.14
C SER A 200 16.51 10.01 -6.92
N ASN A 201 15.71 11.02 -6.57
CA ASN A 201 14.48 11.41 -7.26
C ASN A 201 14.64 11.82 -8.74
N ASN A 202 15.88 11.85 -9.27
CA ASN A 202 16.18 12.19 -10.66
C ASN A 202 16.08 10.99 -11.63
N ILE A 203 15.92 9.78 -11.11
CA ILE A 203 15.73 8.54 -11.89
C ILE A 203 14.45 7.84 -11.45
N PRO A 204 13.90 6.92 -12.26
CA PRO A 204 12.78 6.10 -11.81
C PRO A 204 13.15 5.28 -10.56
N GLU A 205 12.26 5.21 -9.58
CA GLU A 205 12.41 4.40 -8.36
C GLU A 205 12.78 2.94 -8.68
N SER A 206 12.20 2.37 -9.74
CA SER A 206 12.52 1.03 -10.23
C SER A 206 13.95 0.85 -10.72
N ASP A 207 14.58 1.89 -11.31
CA ASP A 207 16.00 1.83 -11.67
C ASP A 207 16.90 2.02 -10.44
N GLY A 208 16.49 2.81 -9.46
CA GLY A 208 17.21 2.99 -8.19
C GLY A 208 17.12 1.75 -7.30
N TYR A 209 15.94 1.54 -6.70
CA TYR A 209 15.70 0.58 -5.63
C TYR A 209 15.91 -0.89 -6.05
N TRP A 210 15.47 -1.30 -7.24
CA TRP A 210 15.70 -2.69 -7.66
C TRP A 210 17.18 -3.00 -7.86
N ASN A 211 17.98 -2.03 -8.32
CA ASN A 211 19.42 -2.19 -8.42
C ASN A 211 20.12 -2.11 -7.06
N PHE A 212 19.55 -1.42 -6.07
CA PHE A 212 20.03 -1.49 -4.68
C PHE A 212 19.95 -2.92 -4.16
N ILE A 213 18.79 -3.57 -4.28
CA ILE A 213 18.60 -4.96 -3.84
C ILE A 213 19.53 -5.92 -4.59
N LYS A 214 19.67 -5.73 -5.91
CA LYS A 214 20.58 -6.50 -6.75
C LYS A 214 22.04 -6.39 -6.33
N ASP A 215 22.50 -5.17 -6.09
CA ASP A 215 23.88 -4.91 -5.71
C ASP A 215 24.16 -5.37 -4.27
N SER A 216 23.19 -5.24 -3.36
CA SER A 216 23.26 -5.76 -1.99
C SER A 216 23.40 -7.29 -1.98
N ALA A 217 22.57 -7.99 -2.75
CA ALA A 217 22.64 -9.45 -2.89
C ALA A 217 24.00 -9.89 -3.46
N SER A 218 24.52 -9.16 -4.46
CA SER A 218 25.81 -9.43 -5.07
C SER A 218 26.97 -9.20 -4.11
N ALA A 219 26.97 -8.05 -3.40
CA ALA A 219 27.99 -7.69 -2.43
C ALA A 219 28.05 -8.70 -1.27
N TRP A 220 26.89 -9.13 -0.77
CA TRP A 220 26.83 -10.17 0.25
C TRP A 220 27.34 -11.51 -0.26
N TYR A 221 26.86 -11.99 -1.41
CA TYR A 221 27.32 -13.27 -1.98
C TYR A 221 28.84 -13.28 -2.19
N ASP A 222 29.39 -12.22 -2.79
CA ASP A 222 30.82 -12.07 -3.01
C ASP A 222 31.61 -12.06 -1.70
N SER A 223 31.07 -11.44 -0.64
CA SER A 223 31.68 -11.46 0.70
C SER A 223 31.76 -12.88 1.28
N GLN A 224 30.73 -13.72 1.06
CA GLN A 224 30.71 -15.10 1.53
C GLN A 224 31.71 -15.97 0.76
N VAL A 225 31.79 -15.80 -0.55
CA VAL A 225 32.80 -16.47 -1.38
C VAL A 225 34.21 -16.05 -0.98
N ALA A 226 34.44 -14.76 -0.74
CA ALA A 226 35.72 -14.25 -0.23
C ALA A 226 36.07 -14.81 1.16
N ALA A 227 35.06 -15.08 2.00
CA ALA A 227 35.21 -15.78 3.27
C ALA A 227 35.43 -17.31 3.13
N GLY A 228 35.48 -17.83 1.90
CA GLY A 228 35.80 -19.23 1.60
C GLY A 228 34.60 -20.17 1.59
N LYS A 229 33.36 -19.65 1.57
CA LYS A 229 32.15 -20.46 1.40
C LYS A 229 32.01 -20.91 -0.06
N SER A 230 31.63 -22.16 -0.28
CA SER A 230 31.24 -22.62 -1.63
C SER A 230 29.80 -22.18 -1.96
N PRO A 231 29.44 -22.08 -3.25
CA PRO A 231 28.07 -21.80 -3.67
C PRO A 231 27.03 -22.73 -3.02
N GLU A 232 27.36 -24.01 -2.84
CA GLU A 232 26.48 -24.99 -2.19
C GLU A 232 26.28 -24.69 -0.70
N GLN A 233 27.32 -24.24 0.02
CA GLN A 233 27.20 -23.86 1.42
C GLN A 233 26.35 -22.59 1.59
N ILE A 234 26.49 -21.64 0.65
CA ILE A 234 25.66 -20.42 0.64
C ILE A 234 24.21 -20.81 0.35
N LYS A 235 23.96 -21.69 -0.62
CA LYS A 235 22.63 -22.20 -0.93
C LYS A 235 21.99 -22.91 0.27
N GLU A 236 22.74 -23.80 0.94
CA GLU A 236 22.24 -24.52 2.13
C GLU A 236 21.88 -23.55 3.26
N TYR A 237 22.66 -22.49 3.44
CA TYR A 237 22.35 -21.42 4.38
C TYR A 237 21.09 -20.63 3.97
N LEU A 238 20.96 -20.25 2.70
CA LEU A 238 19.82 -19.46 2.22
C LEU A 238 18.50 -20.25 2.26
N ALA A 239 18.54 -21.57 2.06
CA ALA A 239 17.35 -22.43 2.08
C ALA A 239 16.63 -22.49 3.44
N GLN A 240 17.21 -21.95 4.52
CA GLN A 240 16.52 -21.82 5.80
C GLN A 240 15.52 -20.65 5.85
N PHE A 241 15.58 -19.76 4.84
CA PHE A 241 14.73 -18.58 4.70
C PHE A 241 13.75 -18.71 3.52
N ASP A 242 13.57 -19.91 2.97
CA ASP A 242 12.64 -20.25 1.89
C ASP A 242 11.83 -21.46 2.39
N VAL A 243 10.79 -21.18 3.17
CA VAL A 243 9.92 -22.18 3.79
C VAL A 243 8.42 -21.85 3.66
N TRP A 244 8.10 -20.69 3.09
CA TRP A 244 6.73 -20.18 2.96
C TRP A 244 6.42 -19.76 1.52
N ASP A 245 5.44 -20.42 0.92
CA ASP A 245 4.88 -20.03 -0.36
C ASP A 245 3.83 -18.94 -0.14
N ARG A 246 4.30 -17.69 -0.18
CA ARG A 246 3.47 -16.50 0.01
C ARG A 246 2.23 -16.49 -0.89
N TYR A 247 2.36 -16.95 -2.14
CA TYR A 247 1.37 -16.73 -3.18
C TYR A 247 0.61 -17.99 -3.60
N ASP A 248 0.85 -19.14 -2.96
CA ASP A 248 0.26 -20.43 -3.34
C ASP A 248 0.48 -20.67 -4.84
N PHE A 249 1.74 -20.58 -5.29
CA PHE A 249 2.08 -20.42 -6.70
C PHE A 249 1.63 -21.61 -7.57
N ASP A 250 1.46 -22.78 -6.96
CA ASP A 250 0.96 -23.99 -7.62
C ASP A 250 -0.54 -24.28 -7.36
N GLY A 251 -1.18 -23.47 -6.50
CA GLY A 251 -2.62 -23.46 -6.26
C GLY A 251 -3.14 -24.63 -5.42
N ASP A 252 -2.26 -25.33 -4.70
CA ASP A 252 -2.63 -26.50 -3.91
C ASP A 252 -3.12 -26.15 -2.49
N GLY A 253 -2.96 -24.89 -2.06
CA GLY A 253 -3.37 -24.37 -0.76
C GLY A 253 -2.46 -24.76 0.41
N ASP A 254 -1.25 -25.24 0.15
CA ASP A 254 -0.17 -25.47 1.10
C ASP A 254 0.85 -24.32 1.07
N PHE A 255 0.70 -23.40 2.01
CA PHE A 255 1.61 -22.25 2.12
C PHE A 255 2.91 -22.63 2.84
N ASN A 256 3.01 -23.80 3.46
CA ASN A 256 4.17 -24.19 4.28
C ASN A 256 5.18 -25.02 3.48
N GLU A 257 5.55 -24.53 2.30
CA GLU A 257 6.53 -25.14 1.41
C GLU A 257 7.40 -24.08 0.72
N PRO A 258 8.61 -24.44 0.26
CA PRO A 258 9.50 -23.51 -0.43
C PRO A 258 8.99 -23.18 -1.83
N ASP A 259 9.10 -21.91 -2.23
CA ASP A 259 8.73 -21.42 -3.56
C ASP A 259 9.96 -20.96 -4.38
N GLY A 260 11.15 -21.00 -3.78
CA GLY A 260 12.43 -20.60 -4.37
C GLY A 260 12.83 -19.15 -4.10
N TYR A 261 11.99 -18.39 -3.38
CA TYR A 261 12.26 -17.04 -2.93
C TYR A 261 12.56 -17.00 -1.43
N ILE A 262 13.34 -16.00 -1.00
CA ILE A 262 13.47 -15.69 0.43
C ILE A 262 12.11 -15.19 0.94
N ASP A 263 11.56 -15.85 1.95
CA ASP A 263 10.23 -15.60 2.53
C ASP A 263 10.05 -14.13 2.95
N HIS A 264 11.08 -13.62 3.64
CA HIS A 264 11.15 -12.25 4.17
C HIS A 264 12.59 -11.73 4.04
N PHE A 265 12.80 -10.72 3.18
CA PHE A 265 14.10 -10.09 2.98
C PHE A 265 14.07 -8.63 3.40
N GLN A 266 15.12 -8.19 4.10
CA GLN A 266 15.26 -6.82 4.56
C GLN A 266 16.66 -6.28 4.22
N ALA A 267 16.74 -5.05 3.71
CA ALA A 267 17.99 -4.35 3.47
C ALA A 267 18.07 -3.08 4.33
N VAL A 268 18.91 -3.10 5.36
CA VAL A 268 19.17 -1.89 6.18
C VAL A 268 20.30 -1.11 5.55
N HIS A 269 20.05 0.12 5.13
CA HIS A 269 21.07 0.97 4.51
C HIS A 269 21.73 1.91 5.52
N ALA A 270 23.00 2.28 5.27
CA ALA A 270 23.70 3.31 6.04
C ALA A 270 23.04 4.69 5.84
N GLY A 271 23.10 5.57 6.83
CA GLY A 271 22.52 6.91 6.75
C GLY A 271 21.05 7.00 7.19
N GLU A 272 20.46 8.18 7.01
CA GLU A 272 19.07 8.48 7.38
C GLU A 272 18.13 8.26 6.18
N GLY A 273 16.88 7.85 6.44
CA GLY A 273 15.87 7.69 5.40
C GLY A 273 15.32 9.02 4.90
N GLU A 274 14.94 9.09 3.62
CA GLU A 274 14.39 10.31 3.01
C GLU A 274 13.10 10.79 3.73
N GLU A 275 12.30 9.86 4.26
CA GLU A 275 11.07 10.15 5.01
C GLU A 275 11.33 10.96 6.29
N ALA A 276 12.54 10.87 6.83
CA ALA A 276 13.03 11.62 7.98
C ALA A 276 13.89 12.84 7.58
N GLY A 277 13.98 13.16 6.28
CA GLY A 277 14.74 14.28 5.74
C GLY A 277 16.07 13.89 5.09
N GLY A 278 16.47 12.61 5.13
CA GLY A 278 17.64 12.07 4.41
C GLY A 278 19.01 12.51 4.91
N GLY A 279 19.11 13.13 6.10
CA GLY A 279 20.39 13.49 6.70
C GLY A 279 21.28 14.36 5.80
N ALA A 280 22.51 13.91 5.55
CA ALA A 280 23.47 14.64 4.72
C ALA A 280 23.20 14.48 3.21
N GLU A 281 22.47 13.44 2.85
CA GLU A 281 22.13 13.00 1.50
C GLU A 281 20.82 13.64 1.00
N GLY A 282 19.93 14.04 1.92
CA GLY A 282 18.69 14.75 1.60
C GLY A 282 17.80 13.94 0.67
N GLU A 283 17.35 14.54 -0.43
CA GLU A 283 16.50 13.91 -1.46
C GLU A 283 17.23 12.83 -2.30
N ASP A 284 18.53 12.58 -2.05
CA ASP A 284 19.26 11.46 -2.64
C ASP A 284 19.27 10.21 -1.75
N ALA A 285 18.79 10.31 -0.49
CA ALA A 285 18.64 9.19 0.43
C ALA A 285 17.54 8.22 -0.04
N ILE A 286 17.61 6.96 0.38
CA ILE A 286 16.51 6.01 0.12
C ILE A 286 15.33 6.32 1.05
N TRP A 287 14.11 6.40 0.50
CA TRP A 287 12.86 6.42 1.28
C TRP A 287 12.55 5.02 1.80
N SER A 288 12.25 4.84 3.09
CA SER A 288 11.89 3.53 3.66
C SER A 288 10.65 2.92 3.00
N HIS A 289 10.72 1.68 2.52
CA HIS A 289 9.58 1.05 1.84
C HIS A 289 9.64 -0.48 1.78
N ARG A 290 8.49 -1.06 1.50
CA ARG A 290 8.28 -2.42 0.99
C ARG A 290 8.00 -2.42 -0.51
N TRP A 291 8.65 -3.31 -1.27
CA TRP A 291 8.35 -3.53 -2.69
C TRP A 291 8.68 -4.94 -3.17
N ALA A 292 8.48 -5.18 -4.47
CA ALA A 292 8.97 -6.34 -5.20
C ALA A 292 10.07 -5.89 -6.18
N ALA A 293 11.18 -6.61 -6.23
CA ALA A 293 12.28 -6.37 -7.15
C ALA A 293 12.00 -6.98 -8.53
N PHE A 294 12.09 -6.17 -9.59
CA PHE A 294 11.91 -6.59 -10.99
C PHE A 294 10.63 -7.44 -11.27
N PRO A 295 9.43 -7.06 -10.74
CA PRO A 295 8.19 -7.80 -11.02
C PRO A 295 7.83 -7.80 -12.51
N ASN A 296 8.28 -6.78 -13.26
CA ASN A 296 8.15 -6.67 -14.71
C ASN A 296 8.85 -7.80 -15.50
N LEU A 297 9.69 -8.62 -14.85
CA LEU A 297 10.33 -9.78 -15.46
C LEU A 297 9.56 -11.09 -15.21
N ALA A 298 8.37 -11.04 -14.60
CA ALA A 298 7.50 -12.20 -14.43
C ALA A 298 7.30 -12.97 -15.75
N GLY A 299 7.25 -14.30 -15.66
CA GLY A 299 7.25 -15.23 -16.79
C GLY A 299 8.62 -15.44 -17.46
N SER A 300 9.58 -14.53 -17.28
CA SER A 300 10.91 -14.60 -17.90
C SER A 300 12.05 -14.91 -16.93
N ALA A 301 12.02 -14.34 -15.71
CA ALA A 301 13.03 -14.49 -14.66
C ALA A 301 12.42 -14.96 -13.32
N GLY A 302 13.24 -15.58 -12.48
CA GLY A 302 12.86 -16.18 -11.19
C GLY A 302 13.33 -17.64 -11.06
N PRO A 303 12.98 -18.33 -9.95
CA PRO A 303 13.11 -19.76 -9.78
C PRO A 303 12.55 -20.56 -10.97
N ALA A 304 13.10 -21.76 -11.20
CA ALA A 304 12.85 -22.53 -12.42
C ALA A 304 11.36 -22.81 -12.70
N ASN A 305 10.56 -23.01 -11.65
CA ASN A 305 9.13 -23.34 -11.73
C ASN A 305 8.22 -22.20 -11.23
N ASN A 306 8.78 -21.11 -10.72
CA ASN A 306 8.04 -19.98 -10.16
C ASN A 306 8.69 -18.67 -10.66
N LYS A 307 8.41 -18.28 -11.90
CA LYS A 307 9.05 -17.12 -12.53
C LYS A 307 8.29 -15.84 -12.24
N ALA A 308 8.44 -15.28 -11.05
CA ALA A 308 7.74 -14.08 -10.59
C ALA A 308 8.60 -12.80 -10.61
N GLY A 309 9.74 -12.80 -11.33
CA GLY A 309 10.72 -11.72 -11.29
C GLY A 309 11.78 -11.92 -10.19
N GLY A 310 12.38 -10.84 -9.71
CA GLY A 310 13.33 -10.85 -8.60
C GLY A 310 14.81 -10.79 -8.99
N VAL A 311 15.65 -10.95 -7.97
CA VAL A 311 17.11 -10.96 -8.01
C VAL A 311 17.62 -12.31 -7.52
N GLN A 312 18.40 -13.02 -8.34
CA GLN A 312 19.07 -14.24 -7.90
C GLN A 312 20.26 -13.91 -6.99
N ILE A 313 20.39 -14.59 -5.85
CA ILE A 313 21.57 -14.44 -4.98
C ILE A 313 22.72 -15.30 -5.53
N GLY A 314 23.64 -14.66 -6.26
CA GLY A 314 24.73 -15.34 -6.95
C GLY A 314 24.22 -16.40 -7.94
N ASP A 315 24.76 -17.61 -7.87
CA ASP A 315 24.36 -18.77 -8.67
C ASP A 315 23.64 -19.86 -7.84
N THR A 316 23.14 -19.50 -6.65
CA THR A 316 22.56 -20.45 -5.67
C THR A 316 21.24 -21.08 -6.14
N GLY A 317 20.49 -20.34 -6.96
CA GLY A 317 19.13 -20.71 -7.37
C GLY A 317 18.04 -20.21 -6.43
N ILE A 318 18.39 -19.51 -5.35
CA ILE A 318 17.47 -18.80 -4.45
C ILE A 318 17.40 -17.33 -4.87
N TRP A 319 16.21 -16.75 -4.76
CA TRP A 319 15.90 -15.42 -5.26
C TRP A 319 15.34 -14.50 -4.17
N ILE A 320 15.52 -13.20 -4.33
CA ILE A 320 14.82 -12.16 -3.57
C ILE A 320 13.79 -11.55 -4.53
N ARG A 321 12.53 -11.54 -4.14
CA ARG A 321 11.49 -10.82 -4.86
C ARG A 321 10.98 -9.69 -3.98
N ASP A 322 10.23 -10.05 -2.96
CA ASP A 322 9.69 -9.11 -1.99
C ASP A 322 10.78 -8.69 -1.01
N TYR A 323 10.83 -7.40 -0.71
CA TYR A 323 11.81 -6.84 0.20
C TYR A 323 11.24 -5.64 0.96
N THR A 324 11.83 -5.38 2.12
CA THR A 324 11.75 -4.08 2.80
C THR A 324 13.14 -3.43 2.86
N THR A 325 13.17 -2.10 2.92
CA THR A 325 14.40 -1.33 3.11
C THR A 325 14.15 -0.16 4.06
N GLU A 326 15.06 0.02 5.00
CA GLU A 326 14.94 0.99 6.09
C GLU A 326 16.34 1.53 6.47
N PRO A 327 16.43 2.72 7.06
CA PRO A 327 17.71 3.37 7.34
C PRO A 327 18.42 2.83 8.59
N GLU A 328 19.67 3.23 8.73
CA GLU A 328 20.58 2.87 9.82
C GLU A 328 19.98 3.22 11.18
N ASN A 329 19.38 4.40 11.30
CA ASN A 329 18.71 4.89 12.50
C ASN A 329 17.20 4.58 12.56
N GLY A 330 16.72 3.61 11.77
CA GLY A 330 15.37 3.08 11.88
C GLY A 330 15.09 2.57 13.30
N GLY A 331 14.03 3.07 13.91
CA GLY A 331 13.55 2.55 15.20
C GLY A 331 12.73 1.28 15.01
N LEU A 332 12.50 0.53 16.10
CA LEU A 332 11.70 -0.70 16.08
C LEU A 332 10.35 -0.52 15.38
N GLY A 333 9.74 0.66 15.51
CA GLY A 333 8.42 0.90 14.93
C GLY A 333 8.40 1.00 13.40
N VAL A 334 9.47 1.49 12.76
CA VAL A 334 9.58 1.54 11.29
C VAL A 334 9.73 0.11 10.75
N PHE A 335 10.65 -0.68 11.31
CA PHE A 335 10.80 -2.09 10.93
C PHE A 335 9.50 -2.89 11.13
N ALA A 336 8.77 -2.64 12.23
CA ALA A 336 7.48 -3.28 12.46
C ALA A 336 6.42 -2.84 11.44
N HIS A 337 6.46 -1.60 10.99
CA HIS A 337 5.55 -1.09 9.96
C HIS A 337 5.78 -1.77 8.62
N GLU A 338 7.04 -1.76 8.14
CA GLU A 338 7.41 -2.35 6.86
C GLU A 338 7.15 -3.86 6.83
N TYR A 339 7.45 -4.56 7.93
CA TYR A 339 7.10 -5.97 8.04
C TYR A 339 5.58 -6.20 8.04
N GLY A 340 4.78 -5.24 8.49
CA GLY A 340 3.33 -5.25 8.33
C GLY A 340 2.91 -5.29 6.85
N HIS A 341 3.58 -4.53 5.98
CA HIS A 341 3.37 -4.61 4.52
C HIS A 341 3.79 -5.94 3.94
N ASP A 342 4.87 -6.52 4.43
CA ASP A 342 5.33 -7.83 3.99
C ASP A 342 4.33 -8.96 4.32
N LEU A 343 3.54 -8.77 5.40
CA LEU A 343 2.37 -9.61 5.73
C LEU A 343 1.09 -9.27 4.95
N GLY A 344 1.16 -8.31 4.01
CA GLY A 344 0.07 -7.92 3.11
C GLY A 344 -0.84 -6.82 3.62
N LEU A 345 -0.50 -6.14 4.72
CA LEU A 345 -1.27 -4.99 5.20
C LEU A 345 -1.00 -3.75 4.33
N PRO A 346 -2.02 -2.96 3.97
CA PRO A 346 -1.82 -1.66 3.33
C PRO A 346 -1.47 -0.58 4.36
N ASP A 347 -0.98 0.55 3.86
CA ASP A 347 -0.98 1.79 4.61
C ASP A 347 -2.40 2.21 4.99
N LEU A 348 -2.55 2.69 6.23
CA LEU A 348 -3.81 3.24 6.71
C LEU A 348 -3.78 4.76 6.85
N TYR A 349 -2.63 5.41 6.67
CA TYR A 349 -2.57 6.85 6.44
C TYR A 349 -2.96 7.19 4.99
N ASP A 350 -3.09 8.48 4.67
CA ASP A 350 -3.44 8.93 3.32
C ASP A 350 -2.18 8.99 2.45
N THR A 351 -2.10 8.11 1.46
CA THR A 351 -0.94 7.94 0.56
C THR A 351 -1.00 8.86 -0.67
N ALA A 352 -2.09 9.60 -0.86
CA ALA A 352 -2.29 10.54 -1.96
C ALA A 352 -1.96 12.01 -1.56
N GLY A 353 -1.24 12.19 -0.46
CA GLY A 353 -0.81 13.51 0.03
C GLY A 353 -1.85 14.22 0.91
N GLY A 354 -2.86 13.50 1.41
CA GLY A 354 -3.78 13.97 2.45
C GLY A 354 -3.31 13.67 3.87
N ASP A 355 -4.23 13.85 4.82
CA ASP A 355 -4.00 13.60 6.24
C ASP A 355 -5.30 13.14 6.92
N ASN A 356 -5.41 11.84 7.17
CA ASN A 356 -6.61 11.23 7.74
C ASN A 356 -6.53 11.07 9.28
N GLY A 357 -7.60 10.54 9.87
CA GLY A 357 -7.74 10.41 11.33
C GLY A 357 -7.08 9.18 11.98
N VAL A 358 -6.48 8.26 11.22
CA VAL A 358 -5.90 7.02 11.80
C VAL A 358 -4.78 7.36 12.78
N GLY A 359 -3.84 8.20 12.36
CA GLY A 359 -2.78 8.76 13.21
C GLY A 359 -2.09 7.72 14.08
N PHE A 360 -1.94 8.02 15.37
CA PHE A 360 -1.23 7.16 16.33
C PHE A 360 -1.99 5.89 16.75
N TRP A 361 -3.20 5.64 16.23
CA TRP A 361 -4.01 4.51 16.67
C TRP A 361 -3.64 3.16 16.02
N SER A 362 -2.86 3.16 14.93
CA SER A 362 -2.40 1.94 14.27
C SER A 362 -0.92 1.99 13.95
N LEU A 363 -0.24 0.84 14.09
CA LEU A 363 1.10 0.60 13.53
C LEU A 363 1.16 0.96 12.04
N MET A 364 0.12 0.64 11.25
CA MET A 364 0.05 0.93 9.80
C MET A 364 -0.24 2.41 9.49
N ALA A 365 0.09 3.30 10.43
CA ALA A 365 -0.05 4.74 10.36
C ALA A 365 1.03 5.37 11.28
N SER A 366 0.75 6.50 11.94
CA SER A 366 1.72 7.14 12.83
C SER A 366 2.03 6.35 14.12
N GLY A 367 1.36 5.22 14.36
CA GLY A 367 1.67 4.34 15.50
C GLY A 367 3.06 3.70 15.42
N SER A 368 3.66 3.61 14.22
CA SER A 368 5.06 3.22 14.03
C SER A 368 6.05 4.24 14.61
N TRP A 369 5.65 5.51 14.71
CA TRP A 369 6.49 6.61 15.19
C TRP A 369 6.32 6.91 16.69
N LEU A 370 5.63 6.03 17.43
CA LEU A 370 5.52 6.16 18.89
C LEU A 370 6.86 5.88 19.60
N GLY A 371 6.87 6.09 20.90
CA GLY A 371 8.02 5.83 21.76
C GLY A 371 7.66 6.11 23.21
N HIS A 372 8.64 5.97 24.11
CA HIS A 372 8.42 6.20 25.54
C HIS A 372 8.33 7.68 25.92
N GLY A 373 8.48 8.59 24.95
CA GLY A 373 8.34 10.04 25.13
C GLY A 373 9.56 10.70 25.77
N THR A 374 10.75 10.15 25.52
CA THR A 374 12.04 10.61 26.04
C THR A 374 12.69 11.62 25.09
N GLU A 375 13.77 11.23 24.40
CA GLU A 375 14.60 12.10 23.57
C GLU A 375 14.53 11.76 22.07
N ASP A 376 13.61 10.89 21.65
CA ASP A 376 13.46 10.43 20.27
C ASP A 376 12.00 10.06 19.92
N ILE A 377 11.72 9.81 18.65
CA ILE A 377 10.46 9.21 18.15
C ILE A 377 10.76 7.92 17.38
N GLY A 378 9.75 7.06 17.21
CA GLY A 378 9.86 5.81 16.44
C GLY A 378 10.59 4.65 17.12
N THR A 379 11.02 4.81 18.37
CA THR A 379 11.78 3.79 19.10
C THR A 379 10.93 2.62 19.61
N THR A 380 9.63 2.82 19.84
CA THR A 380 8.72 1.77 20.30
C THR A 380 7.33 1.96 19.69
N PRO A 381 6.82 1.02 18.87
CA PRO A 381 5.53 1.19 18.20
C PRO A 381 4.34 1.03 19.14
N GLY A 382 3.17 1.52 18.70
CA GLY A 382 1.87 1.09 19.22
C GLY A 382 1.38 -0.18 18.52
N TYR A 383 0.32 -0.80 19.06
CA TYR A 383 -0.24 -1.98 18.39
C TYR A 383 -0.99 -1.62 17.10
N MET A 384 -1.09 -2.58 16.18
CA MET A 384 -2.00 -2.47 15.02
C MET A 384 -3.46 -2.29 15.48
N ASP A 385 -4.22 -1.58 14.66
CA ASP A 385 -5.68 -1.50 14.74
C ASP A 385 -6.36 -2.88 14.60
N PRO A 386 -7.65 -3.01 14.95
CA PRO A 386 -8.28 -4.31 15.01
C PRO A 386 -8.61 -4.87 13.62
N TRP A 387 -8.73 -4.04 12.58
CA TRP A 387 -8.90 -4.55 11.21
C TRP A 387 -7.61 -5.21 10.72
N SER A 388 -6.45 -4.60 10.96
CA SER A 388 -5.16 -5.21 10.62
C SER A 388 -4.96 -6.55 11.36
N LYS A 389 -5.30 -6.62 12.66
CA LYS A 389 -5.30 -7.88 13.41
C LYS A 389 -6.30 -8.89 12.82
N LEU A 390 -7.48 -8.45 12.38
CA LEU A 390 -8.48 -9.31 11.75
C LEU A 390 -7.95 -9.85 10.42
N PHE A 391 -7.33 -9.00 9.60
CA PHE A 391 -6.74 -9.32 8.30
C PHE A 391 -5.69 -10.43 8.38
N LEU A 392 -4.87 -10.40 9.44
CA LEU A 392 -3.85 -11.40 9.74
C LEU A 392 -4.38 -12.62 10.51
N GLY A 393 -5.69 -12.67 10.80
CA GLY A 393 -6.31 -13.73 11.60
C GLY A 393 -5.92 -13.73 13.07
N TRP A 394 -5.34 -12.63 13.56
CA TRP A 394 -4.86 -12.43 14.93
C TRP A 394 -5.89 -11.81 15.86
N LEU A 395 -6.98 -11.23 15.36
CA LEU A 395 -7.98 -10.60 16.25
C LEU A 395 -8.84 -11.64 16.98
N ASN A 396 -8.76 -11.70 18.31
CA ASN A 396 -9.77 -12.36 19.13
C ASN A 396 -11.00 -11.46 19.25
N HIS A 397 -12.10 -11.81 18.59
CA HIS A 397 -13.29 -10.96 18.53
C HIS A 397 -14.59 -11.73 18.76
N TYR A 398 -15.63 -10.98 19.08
CA TYR A 398 -17.02 -11.44 19.04
C TYR A 398 -17.72 -10.83 17.83
N THR A 399 -18.52 -11.60 17.09
CA THR A 399 -19.29 -11.08 15.95
C THR A 399 -20.76 -10.88 16.33
N VAL A 400 -21.33 -9.76 15.92
CA VAL A 400 -22.76 -9.44 16.04
C VAL A 400 -23.31 -9.21 14.65
N GLU A 401 -24.32 -9.98 14.25
CA GLU A 401 -25.00 -9.77 12.97
C GLU A 401 -25.96 -8.59 13.02
N TYR A 402 -26.21 -7.98 11.86
CA TYR A 402 -27.19 -6.93 11.71
C TYR A 402 -28.62 -7.45 11.92
N GLY A 403 -29.44 -6.70 12.67
CA GLY A 403 -30.85 -7.05 12.90
C GLY A 403 -31.07 -8.11 13.98
N GLU A 404 -30.04 -8.48 14.75
CA GLU A 404 -30.13 -9.39 15.91
C GLU A 404 -30.71 -8.70 17.16
N GLY A 405 -31.02 -7.40 17.07
CA GLY A 405 -31.59 -6.62 18.17
C GLY A 405 -30.52 -6.22 19.17
N THR A 406 -30.67 -6.60 20.45
CA THR A 406 -29.77 -6.15 21.53
C THR A 406 -28.84 -7.26 22.01
N THR A 407 -27.53 -7.03 21.86
CA THR A 407 -26.46 -7.93 22.32
C THR A 407 -25.55 -7.22 23.31
N GLN A 408 -25.08 -7.92 24.35
CA GLN A 408 -24.06 -7.41 25.27
C GLN A 408 -22.79 -8.26 25.15
N VAL A 409 -21.64 -7.58 25.05
CA VAL A 409 -20.33 -8.21 24.91
C VAL A 409 -19.39 -7.65 25.98
N THR A 410 -18.58 -8.52 26.59
CA THR A 410 -17.47 -8.12 27.47
C THR A 410 -16.18 -8.16 26.67
N LEU A 411 -15.47 -7.04 26.63
CA LEU A 411 -14.21 -6.84 25.93
C LEU A 411 -13.07 -6.72 26.94
N GLY A 412 -11.99 -7.45 26.72
CA GLY A 412 -10.71 -7.21 27.39
C GLY A 412 -9.99 -6.00 26.77
N PRO A 413 -8.82 -5.61 27.29
CA PRO A 413 -7.96 -4.63 26.64
C PRO A 413 -7.62 -5.04 25.20
N ALA A 414 -7.60 -4.10 24.27
CA ALA A 414 -7.23 -4.38 22.88
C ALA A 414 -5.80 -4.93 22.75
N GLY A 415 -4.91 -4.59 23.68
CA GLY A 415 -3.53 -5.09 23.73
C GLY A 415 -3.36 -6.48 24.36
N ASP A 416 -4.41 -7.08 24.91
CA ASP A 416 -4.39 -8.40 25.57
C ASP A 416 -4.73 -9.51 24.57
N SER A 417 -3.86 -9.73 23.57
CA SER A 417 -4.13 -10.65 22.46
C SER A 417 -4.12 -12.14 22.83
N ASP A 418 -3.50 -12.53 23.94
CA ASP A 418 -3.51 -13.88 24.50
C ASP A 418 -4.54 -14.06 25.63
N GLY A 419 -5.26 -12.99 25.98
CA GLY A 419 -6.30 -12.99 27.00
C GLY A 419 -7.54 -13.82 26.64
N PRO A 420 -8.30 -14.30 27.64
CA PRO A 420 -9.48 -15.14 27.42
C PRO A 420 -10.72 -14.35 26.94
N LYS A 421 -10.61 -13.03 26.79
CA LYS A 421 -11.70 -12.13 26.40
C LYS A 421 -11.46 -11.63 24.98
N ALA A 422 -12.56 -11.37 24.27
CA ALA A 422 -12.48 -10.69 22.99
C ALA A 422 -11.86 -9.30 23.17
N GLN A 423 -10.97 -8.92 22.27
CA GLN A 423 -10.36 -7.59 22.20
C GLN A 423 -11.32 -6.57 21.58
N ALA A 424 -12.19 -7.05 20.68
CA ALA A 424 -13.13 -6.24 19.93
C ALA A 424 -14.45 -6.96 19.66
N VAL A 425 -15.47 -6.18 19.30
CA VAL A 425 -16.69 -6.67 18.67
C VAL A 425 -16.74 -6.24 17.21
N VAL A 426 -16.97 -7.18 16.30
CA VAL A 426 -17.24 -6.92 14.88
C VAL A 426 -18.75 -6.89 14.70
N VAL A 427 -19.30 -5.79 14.21
CA VAL A 427 -20.73 -5.63 13.95
C VAL A 427 -20.93 -5.63 12.44
N ASN A 428 -21.38 -6.77 11.90
CA ASN A 428 -21.69 -6.91 10.49
C ASN A 428 -22.85 -5.97 10.11
N LEU A 429 -22.81 -5.40 8.91
CA LEU A 429 -23.82 -4.50 8.38
C LEU A 429 -24.33 -5.01 7.01
N PRO A 430 -25.49 -4.54 6.54
CA PRO A 430 -25.90 -4.75 5.16
C PRO A 430 -24.83 -4.18 4.21
N ALA A 431 -24.48 -4.95 3.17
CA ALA A 431 -23.54 -4.52 2.15
C ALA A 431 -23.95 -3.18 1.54
N GLN A 432 -22.95 -2.40 1.14
CA GLN A 432 -23.13 -1.17 0.38
C GLN A 432 -23.17 -1.51 -1.10
N THR A 433 -24.12 -0.94 -1.85
CA THR A 433 -24.09 -0.98 -3.31
C THR A 433 -23.38 0.25 -3.85
N GLN A 434 -22.47 0.06 -4.80
CA GLN A 434 -21.84 1.15 -5.55
C GLN A 434 -21.92 0.87 -7.04
N THR A 435 -22.25 1.90 -7.80
CA THR A 435 -22.32 1.86 -9.26
C THR A 435 -21.17 2.67 -9.83
N THR A 436 -20.33 2.02 -10.61
CA THR A 436 -19.28 2.67 -11.42
C THR A 436 -19.84 2.88 -12.82
N GLU A 437 -19.99 4.14 -13.19
CA GLU A 437 -20.39 4.58 -14.53
C GLU A 437 -19.11 4.76 -15.37
N TYR A 438 -18.96 3.98 -16.44
CA TYR A 438 -17.79 4.08 -17.33
C TYR A 438 -18.10 4.97 -18.53
N ASN A 439 -19.17 4.65 -19.26
CA ASN A 439 -19.55 5.35 -20.48
C ASN A 439 -21.08 5.27 -20.71
N THR A 440 -21.53 5.75 -21.87
CA THR A 440 -22.84 5.40 -22.41
C THR A 440 -22.62 4.60 -23.70
N PRO A 441 -23.30 3.45 -23.90
CA PRO A 441 -23.21 2.68 -25.14
C PRO A 441 -23.38 3.57 -26.38
N TYR A 442 -22.57 3.32 -27.42
CA TYR A 442 -22.57 4.17 -28.61
C TYR A 442 -23.94 4.15 -29.31
N GLY A 443 -24.51 2.95 -29.45
CA GLY A 443 -25.85 2.69 -29.90
C GLY A 443 -26.67 1.96 -28.84
N GLY A 444 -28.00 2.06 -28.94
CA GLY A 444 -28.89 1.19 -28.16
C GLY A 444 -28.78 1.34 -26.63
N SER A 445 -28.75 0.20 -25.94
CA SER A 445 -28.69 0.05 -24.48
C SER A 445 -27.58 -0.90 -24.02
N TYR A 446 -26.93 -1.63 -24.93
CA TYR A 446 -25.85 -2.55 -24.61
C TYR A 446 -24.61 -2.32 -25.47
N GLU A 447 -23.46 -2.66 -24.91
CA GLU A 447 -22.16 -2.72 -25.57
C GLU A 447 -21.42 -3.98 -25.12
N TRP A 448 -20.35 -4.36 -25.83
CA TRP A 448 -19.44 -5.41 -25.41
C TRP A 448 -18.33 -4.84 -24.53
N TRP A 449 -18.05 -5.46 -23.39
CA TRP A 449 -17.01 -5.05 -22.45
C TRP A 449 -16.02 -6.18 -22.16
N GLY A 450 -14.73 -5.85 -22.23
CA GLY A 450 -13.61 -6.76 -22.01
C GLY A 450 -13.34 -7.09 -20.53
N GLY A 451 -13.89 -6.31 -19.59
CA GLY A 451 -13.66 -6.42 -18.16
C GLY A 451 -12.71 -5.34 -17.63
N SER A 452 -12.65 -5.20 -16.31
CA SER A 452 -11.77 -4.29 -15.55
C SER A 452 -11.33 -5.06 -14.30
N ALA A 453 -10.15 -5.66 -14.39
CA ALA A 453 -9.48 -6.45 -13.36
C ALA A 453 -8.05 -6.77 -13.84
N ASP A 454 -7.20 -7.20 -12.91
CA ASP A 454 -5.85 -7.71 -13.19
C ASP A 454 -5.90 -9.12 -13.79
N ASP A 455 -4.84 -9.52 -14.49
CA ASP A 455 -4.62 -10.83 -15.12
C ASP A 455 -5.75 -11.27 -16.06
N LEU A 456 -6.45 -10.33 -16.68
CA LEU A 456 -7.50 -10.65 -17.64
C LEU A 456 -6.89 -11.21 -18.93
N ASN A 457 -7.60 -12.19 -19.50
CA ASN A 457 -7.35 -12.66 -20.86
C ASN A 457 -8.69 -13.05 -21.48
N THR A 458 -9.47 -12.03 -21.83
CA THR A 458 -10.85 -12.19 -22.31
C THR A 458 -10.88 -12.16 -23.83
N THR A 459 -11.75 -12.95 -24.44
CA THR A 459 -11.86 -13.04 -25.91
C THR A 459 -13.30 -12.98 -26.37
N LEU A 460 -13.53 -12.31 -27.50
CA LEU A 460 -14.78 -12.31 -28.25
C LEU A 460 -14.50 -12.84 -29.67
N THR A 461 -14.83 -14.11 -29.93
CA THR A 461 -14.40 -14.86 -31.12
C THR A 461 -15.56 -15.15 -32.07
N ARG A 462 -15.34 -15.01 -33.39
CA ARG A 462 -16.33 -15.34 -34.45
C ARG A 462 -15.64 -15.85 -35.70
N GLN A 463 -16.31 -16.75 -36.42
CA GLN A 463 -15.89 -17.18 -37.75
C GLN A 463 -16.29 -16.14 -38.81
N LEU A 464 -15.34 -15.74 -39.65
CA LEU A 464 -15.54 -14.80 -40.75
C LEU A 464 -15.43 -15.52 -42.08
N ASP A 465 -16.49 -15.46 -42.89
CA ASP A 465 -16.48 -15.94 -44.28
C ASP A 465 -16.12 -14.79 -45.23
N LEU A 466 -14.87 -14.81 -45.70
CA LEU A 466 -14.32 -13.86 -46.67
C LEU A 466 -14.23 -14.47 -48.08
N THR A 467 -14.86 -15.62 -48.32
CA THR A 467 -14.81 -16.31 -49.62
C THR A 467 -15.44 -15.46 -50.72
N GLY A 468 -14.73 -15.30 -51.83
CA GLY A 468 -15.16 -14.44 -52.94
C GLY A 468 -15.00 -12.93 -52.72
N ALA A 469 -14.51 -12.49 -51.55
CA ALA A 469 -14.11 -11.10 -51.35
C ALA A 469 -12.71 -10.83 -51.95
N THR A 470 -12.47 -9.61 -52.39
CA THR A 470 -11.14 -9.12 -52.80
C THR A 470 -10.51 -8.18 -51.78
N SER A 471 -11.33 -7.51 -50.97
CA SER A 471 -10.92 -6.81 -49.76
C SER A 471 -11.94 -7.04 -48.64
N ALA A 472 -11.48 -6.94 -47.40
CA ALA A 472 -12.34 -7.04 -46.23
C ALA A 472 -11.78 -6.23 -45.07
N SER A 473 -12.65 -5.70 -44.22
CA SER A 473 -12.28 -5.10 -42.93
C SER A 473 -13.31 -5.46 -41.88
N ILE A 474 -12.90 -5.50 -40.62
CA ILE A 474 -13.81 -5.50 -39.48
C ILE A 474 -13.70 -4.16 -38.78
N ASN A 475 -14.85 -3.55 -38.53
CA ASN A 475 -14.97 -2.22 -37.94
C ASN A 475 -15.74 -2.32 -36.63
N ALA A 476 -15.49 -1.40 -35.71
CA ALA A 476 -16.27 -1.22 -34.49
C ALA A 476 -16.20 0.23 -34.05
N LYS A 477 -17.13 0.63 -33.19
CA LYS A 477 -16.93 1.75 -32.27
C LYS A 477 -16.19 1.22 -31.06
N ALA A 478 -15.18 1.95 -30.62
CA ALA A 478 -14.42 1.61 -29.43
C ALA A 478 -14.39 2.76 -28.44
N TRP A 479 -14.60 2.45 -27.18
CA TRP A 479 -14.29 3.32 -26.04
C TRP A 479 -13.34 2.52 -25.16
N TYR A 480 -12.28 3.13 -24.66
CA TYR A 480 -11.31 2.39 -23.86
C TYR A 480 -10.53 3.30 -22.93
N ASP A 481 -10.22 2.75 -21.76
CA ASP A 481 -9.26 3.28 -20.81
C ASP A 481 -8.47 2.07 -20.31
N ILE A 482 -7.25 1.92 -20.82
CA ILE A 482 -6.40 0.73 -20.76
C ILE A 482 -5.01 1.21 -20.33
N GLU A 483 -4.35 0.49 -19.42
CA GLU A 483 -3.02 0.89 -18.95
C GLU A 483 -2.04 0.93 -20.14
N GLU A 484 -1.49 2.12 -20.41
CA GLU A 484 -0.57 2.37 -21.53
C GLU A 484 0.73 1.56 -21.36
N ASP A 485 1.22 0.93 -22.42
CA ASP A 485 2.37 0.02 -22.47
C ASP A 485 2.22 -1.36 -21.76
N TYR A 486 1.18 -1.58 -20.94
CA TYR A 486 1.02 -2.83 -20.14
C TYR A 486 -0.18 -3.68 -20.55
N ASP A 487 -1.34 -3.05 -20.70
CA ASP A 487 -2.59 -3.70 -21.04
C ASP A 487 -2.95 -3.46 -22.51
N TYR A 488 -3.62 -4.42 -23.15
CA TYR A 488 -3.89 -4.31 -24.59
C TYR A 488 -5.20 -4.95 -25.02
N LEU A 489 -5.92 -4.24 -25.90
CA LEU A 489 -6.95 -4.79 -26.77
C LEU A 489 -6.35 -5.20 -28.12
N TYR A 490 -6.23 -6.50 -28.34
CA TYR A 490 -5.78 -7.09 -29.60
C TYR A 490 -6.94 -7.43 -30.52
N ALA A 491 -6.70 -7.36 -31.83
CA ALA A 491 -7.49 -8.05 -32.85
C ALA A 491 -6.61 -9.10 -33.54
N GLU A 492 -7.07 -10.34 -33.60
CA GLU A 492 -6.26 -11.46 -34.04
C GLU A 492 -7.04 -12.37 -35.00
N VAL A 493 -6.34 -12.92 -36.00
CA VAL A 493 -6.89 -13.86 -36.98
C VAL A 493 -6.18 -15.20 -36.88
N SER A 494 -6.95 -16.28 -36.97
CA SER A 494 -6.46 -17.64 -37.09
C SER A 494 -6.92 -18.26 -38.42
N THR A 495 -5.98 -18.91 -39.10
CA THR A 495 -6.23 -19.67 -40.35
C THR A 495 -6.13 -21.19 -40.17
N ASP A 496 -5.88 -21.64 -38.94
CA ASP A 496 -5.67 -23.03 -38.54
C ASP A 496 -6.62 -23.46 -37.41
N ASN A 497 -7.81 -22.87 -37.42
CA ASN A 497 -8.90 -23.20 -36.48
C ASN A 497 -8.56 -22.93 -35.00
N GLY A 498 -7.84 -21.84 -34.74
CA GLY A 498 -7.51 -21.34 -33.40
C GLY A 498 -6.24 -21.94 -32.78
N ALA A 499 -5.47 -22.72 -33.53
CA ALA A 499 -4.21 -23.29 -33.05
C ALA A 499 -3.10 -22.23 -32.96
N SER A 500 -3.08 -21.27 -33.89
CA SER A 500 -2.24 -20.08 -33.83
C SER A 500 -3.04 -18.83 -34.20
N TRP A 501 -2.61 -17.69 -33.66
CA TRP A 501 -3.26 -16.39 -33.80
C TRP A 501 -2.25 -15.35 -34.28
N THR A 502 -2.63 -14.56 -35.28
CA THR A 502 -1.79 -13.49 -35.85
C THR A 502 -2.47 -12.15 -35.58
N PRO A 503 -1.81 -11.19 -34.89
CA PRO A 503 -2.33 -9.84 -34.69
C PRO A 503 -2.61 -9.12 -36.02
N VAL A 504 -3.62 -8.27 -36.02
CA VAL A 504 -4.01 -7.43 -37.15
C VAL A 504 -3.80 -5.97 -36.78
N SER A 505 -3.17 -5.21 -37.68
CA SER A 505 -2.88 -3.79 -37.43
C SER A 505 -4.13 -2.91 -37.51
N SER A 506 -4.15 -1.87 -36.69
CA SER A 506 -5.10 -0.75 -36.74
C SER A 506 -4.32 0.58 -36.70
N PRO A 507 -4.86 1.68 -37.26
CA PRO A 507 -4.28 3.01 -37.10
C PRO A 507 -4.24 3.53 -35.65
N LEU A 508 -4.98 2.89 -34.74
CA LEU A 508 -4.99 3.20 -33.31
C LEU A 508 -3.94 2.41 -32.51
N ILE A 509 -3.16 1.54 -33.16
CA ILE A 509 -2.05 0.83 -32.51
C ILE A 509 -0.80 1.68 -32.62
N ASP A 510 -0.13 1.89 -31.50
CA ASP A 510 1.07 2.71 -31.43
C ASP A 510 2.29 2.03 -32.05
N ALA A 511 3.27 2.86 -32.39
CA ALA A 511 4.36 2.46 -33.26
C ALA A 511 5.37 1.55 -32.53
N GLY A 512 5.21 0.24 -32.67
CA GLY A 512 6.07 -0.75 -32.01
C GLY A 512 5.26 -1.86 -31.33
N GLU A 513 3.96 -1.65 -31.19
CA GLU A 513 3.04 -2.55 -30.50
C GLU A 513 2.20 -3.40 -31.45
N THR A 514 1.41 -4.29 -30.86
CA THR A 514 0.54 -5.22 -31.57
C THR A 514 -0.93 -5.14 -31.13
N GLY A 515 -1.26 -4.29 -30.17
CA GLY A 515 -2.62 -4.06 -29.65
C GLY A 515 -2.88 -2.58 -29.38
N VAL A 516 -4.15 -2.23 -29.13
CA VAL A 516 -4.56 -0.88 -28.72
C VAL A 516 -4.48 -0.78 -27.20
N ASP A 517 -3.90 0.30 -26.70
CA ASP A 517 -3.74 0.62 -25.28
C ASP A 517 -4.06 2.11 -25.02
N GLY A 518 -3.79 2.59 -23.80
CA GLY A 518 -4.00 3.98 -23.40
C GLY A 518 -5.48 4.35 -23.30
N SER A 519 -5.82 5.61 -23.58
CA SER A 519 -7.16 6.15 -23.35
C SER A 519 -7.78 6.79 -24.59
N SER A 520 -9.05 6.48 -24.86
CA SER A 520 -9.87 7.19 -25.84
C SER A 520 -10.35 8.57 -25.35
N SER A 521 -9.88 9.01 -24.16
CA SER A 521 -10.21 10.29 -23.54
C SER A 521 -11.72 10.51 -23.35
N GLY A 522 -12.43 9.44 -22.99
CA GLY A 522 -13.88 9.46 -22.74
C GLY A 522 -14.75 9.50 -24.00
N ALA A 523 -14.18 9.35 -25.20
CA ALA A 523 -14.94 9.38 -26.45
C ALA A 523 -14.98 8.02 -27.16
N TRP A 524 -16.07 7.76 -27.88
CA TRP A 524 -16.15 6.65 -28.83
C TRP A 524 -15.38 6.99 -30.11
N VAL A 525 -14.41 6.17 -30.46
CA VAL A 525 -13.57 6.29 -31.65
C VAL A 525 -13.85 5.18 -32.65
N ASP A 526 -13.46 5.39 -33.92
CA ASP A 526 -13.59 4.38 -34.96
C ASP A 526 -12.41 3.41 -34.91
N LEU A 527 -12.70 2.14 -34.66
CA LEU A 527 -11.73 1.05 -34.70
C LEU A 527 -11.88 0.28 -36.02
N ASN A 528 -10.79 0.16 -36.78
CA ASN A 528 -10.79 -0.48 -38.10
C ASN A 528 -9.57 -1.40 -38.25
N TYR A 529 -9.83 -2.66 -38.59
CA TYR A 529 -8.81 -3.66 -38.87
C TYR A 529 -8.93 -4.17 -40.31
N ASP A 530 -7.86 -4.03 -41.10
CA ASP A 530 -7.80 -4.55 -42.47
C ASP A 530 -7.60 -6.06 -42.47
N LEU A 531 -8.53 -6.78 -43.08
CA LEU A 531 -8.52 -8.22 -43.23
C LEU A 531 -8.22 -8.67 -44.67
N SER A 532 -7.83 -7.75 -45.55
CA SER A 532 -7.64 -8.03 -46.98
C SER A 532 -6.57 -9.10 -47.26
N ALA A 533 -5.58 -9.27 -46.38
CA ALA A 533 -4.61 -10.37 -46.45
C ALA A 533 -5.24 -11.78 -46.33
N TYR A 534 -6.46 -11.85 -45.80
CA TYR A 534 -7.23 -13.08 -45.59
C TYR A 534 -8.41 -13.22 -46.59
N ALA A 535 -8.54 -12.29 -47.54
CA ALA A 535 -9.58 -12.33 -48.55
C ALA A 535 -9.58 -13.69 -49.31
N GLY A 536 -10.78 -14.21 -49.59
CA GLY A 536 -10.97 -15.50 -50.25
C GLY A 536 -10.95 -16.72 -49.31
N LYS A 537 -10.74 -16.53 -48.00
CA LYS A 537 -10.69 -17.62 -47.00
C LYS A 537 -11.88 -17.55 -46.03
N VAL A 538 -12.11 -18.64 -45.33
CA VAL A 538 -12.87 -18.64 -44.08
C VAL A 538 -11.85 -18.66 -42.94
N VAL A 539 -11.95 -17.71 -42.00
CA VAL A 539 -11.00 -17.55 -40.89
C VAL A 539 -11.73 -17.46 -39.55
N GLN A 540 -11.02 -17.72 -38.45
CA GLN A 540 -11.49 -17.29 -37.13
C GLN A 540 -10.90 -15.92 -36.81
N PHE A 541 -11.71 -15.04 -36.24
CA PHE A 541 -11.31 -13.73 -35.77
C PHE A 541 -11.66 -13.61 -34.29
N ARG A 542 -10.81 -12.92 -33.51
CA ARG A 542 -11.15 -12.53 -32.15
C ARG A 542 -10.68 -11.13 -31.82
N TYR A 543 -11.47 -10.45 -30.99
CA TYR A 543 -10.94 -9.45 -30.08
C TYR A 543 -10.42 -10.16 -28.83
N ARG A 544 -9.27 -9.74 -28.32
CA ARG A 544 -8.69 -10.25 -27.08
C ARG A 544 -8.25 -9.08 -26.21
N TYR A 545 -8.87 -8.91 -25.05
CA TYR A 545 -8.41 -7.94 -24.05
C TYR A 545 -7.55 -8.68 -23.04
N GLN A 546 -6.35 -8.19 -22.81
CA GLN A 546 -5.42 -8.74 -21.83
C GLN A 546 -4.93 -7.63 -20.92
N SER A 547 -5.00 -7.88 -19.61
CA SER A 547 -4.33 -7.05 -18.61
C SER A 547 -3.18 -7.80 -17.96
N ASP A 548 -2.20 -7.04 -17.48
CA ASP A 548 -1.15 -7.56 -16.61
C ASP A 548 -1.67 -7.75 -15.18
N GLY A 549 -0.81 -8.14 -14.24
CA GLY A 549 -1.25 -8.38 -12.87
C GLY A 549 -1.49 -7.11 -12.06
N GLY A 550 -1.22 -5.93 -12.62
CA GLY A 550 -1.21 -4.62 -11.98
C GLY A 550 -2.38 -3.74 -12.39
N VAL A 551 -2.20 -2.43 -12.18
CA VAL A 551 -3.25 -1.40 -12.28
C VAL A 551 -4.20 -1.62 -13.45
N HIS A 552 -5.42 -2.06 -13.17
CA HIS A 552 -6.46 -2.12 -14.19
C HIS A 552 -7.28 -0.83 -14.25
N LEU A 553 -7.56 -0.39 -15.48
CA LEU A 553 -8.48 0.71 -15.76
C LEU A 553 -9.86 0.17 -16.20
N ALA A 554 -10.73 1.03 -16.74
CA ALA A 554 -12.08 0.63 -17.18
C ALA A 554 -12.08 -0.49 -18.24
N GLY A 555 -10.99 -0.67 -18.96
CA GLY A 555 -10.79 -1.70 -19.97
C GLY A 555 -11.33 -1.31 -21.35
N ALA A 556 -11.57 -2.31 -22.18
CA ALA A 556 -11.98 -2.15 -23.57
C ALA A 556 -13.48 -2.33 -23.79
N PHE A 557 -14.11 -1.41 -24.53
CA PHE A 557 -15.52 -1.43 -24.87
C PHE A 557 -15.70 -1.37 -26.39
N LEU A 558 -16.60 -2.19 -26.91
CA LEU A 558 -16.86 -2.34 -28.35
C LEU A 558 -18.36 -2.29 -28.63
N ASP A 559 -18.74 -1.55 -29.67
CA ASP A 559 -20.12 -1.44 -30.11
C ASP A 559 -20.19 -1.28 -31.64
N ASP A 560 -21.37 -1.45 -32.24
CA ASP A 560 -21.61 -1.32 -33.69
C ASP A 560 -20.58 -2.08 -34.55
N ILE A 561 -20.24 -3.32 -34.16
CA ILE A 561 -19.25 -4.16 -34.85
C ILE A 561 -19.80 -4.52 -36.23
N SER A 562 -19.00 -4.39 -37.29
CA SER A 562 -19.41 -4.74 -38.65
C SER A 562 -18.29 -5.37 -39.47
N LEU A 563 -18.64 -6.40 -40.24
CA LEU A 563 -17.78 -6.93 -41.29
C LEU A 563 -18.12 -6.24 -42.61
N VAL A 564 -17.13 -5.63 -43.25
CA VAL A 564 -17.24 -5.03 -44.58
C VAL A 564 -16.46 -5.87 -45.58
N ARG A 565 -17.11 -6.23 -46.70
CA ARG A 565 -16.51 -6.97 -47.81
C ARG A 565 -16.66 -6.15 -49.08
N ASP A 566 -15.55 -5.92 -49.79
CA ASP A 566 -15.53 -5.13 -51.03
C ASP A 566 -16.28 -3.79 -50.93
N GLY A 567 -16.21 -3.14 -49.76
CA GLY A 567 -16.88 -1.86 -49.48
C GLY A 567 -18.35 -1.94 -49.07
N ALA A 568 -18.95 -3.13 -48.98
CA ALA A 568 -20.33 -3.34 -48.53
C ALA A 568 -20.38 -4.04 -47.16
N VAL A 569 -21.29 -3.61 -46.29
CA VAL A 569 -21.51 -4.26 -44.98
C VAL A 569 -22.12 -5.64 -45.20
N ALA A 570 -21.43 -6.68 -44.72
CA ALA A 570 -21.88 -8.07 -44.77
C ALA A 570 -22.81 -8.41 -43.60
N TRP A 571 -22.50 -7.90 -42.41
CA TRP A 571 -23.33 -8.00 -41.19
C TRP A 571 -22.89 -6.96 -40.15
N THR A 572 -23.74 -6.73 -39.16
CA THR A 572 -23.50 -5.87 -38.00
C THR A 572 -23.86 -6.58 -36.70
N ASP A 573 -23.32 -6.11 -35.58
CA ASP A 573 -23.63 -6.49 -34.21
C ASP A 573 -23.59 -5.23 -33.33
N ASP A 574 -24.74 -4.85 -32.79
CA ASP A 574 -24.96 -3.68 -31.92
C ASP A 574 -25.08 -4.08 -30.44
N ALA A 575 -24.63 -5.28 -30.08
CA ALA A 575 -24.70 -5.88 -28.74
C ALA A 575 -26.11 -5.99 -28.10
N GLU A 576 -27.19 -5.53 -28.73
CA GLU A 576 -28.55 -5.58 -28.17
C GLU A 576 -29.03 -7.02 -27.95
N THR A 577 -28.58 -7.94 -28.81
CA THR A 577 -28.83 -9.37 -28.68
C THR A 577 -27.53 -10.17 -28.77
N LEU A 578 -27.42 -11.25 -28.00
CA LEU A 578 -26.28 -12.15 -28.09
C LEU A 578 -26.38 -12.94 -29.40
N ALA A 579 -25.68 -12.48 -30.44
CA ALA A 579 -25.63 -13.20 -31.71
C ALA A 579 -24.95 -14.57 -31.51
N PRO A 580 -25.58 -15.68 -31.95
CA PRO A 580 -25.08 -17.03 -31.69
C PRO A 580 -23.74 -17.35 -32.38
N GLU A 581 -23.31 -16.51 -33.33
CA GLU A 581 -22.03 -16.64 -34.01
C GLU A 581 -20.84 -16.15 -33.17
N TRP A 582 -21.07 -15.38 -32.11
CA TRP A 582 -20.02 -14.99 -31.17
C TRP A 582 -19.83 -16.04 -30.09
N THR A 583 -18.57 -16.35 -29.81
CA THR A 583 -18.13 -17.09 -28.63
C THR A 583 -17.38 -16.12 -27.72
N ALA A 584 -18.05 -15.69 -26.65
CA ALA A 584 -17.45 -14.85 -25.62
C ALA A 584 -16.82 -15.73 -24.52
N ARG A 585 -15.61 -15.36 -24.09
CA ARG A 585 -14.93 -15.86 -22.89
C ARG A 585 -14.44 -14.65 -22.11
N GLY A 586 -15.08 -14.32 -21.00
CA GLY A 586 -14.77 -13.12 -20.22
C GLY A 586 -15.42 -11.82 -20.74
N PHE A 587 -15.49 -11.61 -22.06
CA PHE A 587 -16.28 -10.50 -22.61
C PHE A 587 -17.75 -10.61 -22.20
N THR A 588 -18.35 -9.52 -21.77
CA THR A 588 -19.76 -9.45 -21.34
C THR A 588 -20.50 -8.36 -22.09
N ARG A 589 -21.85 -8.41 -22.07
CA ARG A 589 -22.68 -7.31 -22.57
C ARG A 589 -23.15 -6.47 -21.38
N MET A 590 -22.95 -5.16 -21.43
CA MET A 590 -23.29 -4.24 -20.34
C MET A 590 -23.87 -2.92 -20.87
N GLY A 591 -24.42 -2.08 -20.00
CA GLY A 591 -25.08 -0.82 -20.38
C GLY A 591 -24.32 0.45 -19.98
N GLY A 592 -22.99 0.44 -19.99
CA GLY A 592 -22.17 1.59 -19.59
C GLY A 592 -21.79 1.67 -18.10
N ALA A 593 -22.40 0.86 -17.23
CA ALA A 593 -22.11 0.85 -15.80
C ALA A 593 -22.07 -0.56 -15.18
N VAL A 594 -21.29 -0.70 -14.11
CA VAL A 594 -21.24 -1.91 -13.26
C VAL A 594 -21.71 -1.55 -11.87
N THR A 595 -22.63 -2.34 -11.33
CA THR A 595 -23.08 -2.25 -9.94
C THR A 595 -22.53 -3.42 -9.15
N ALA A 596 -21.82 -3.14 -8.07
CA ALA A 596 -21.24 -4.12 -7.16
C ALA A 596 -21.71 -3.92 -5.72
N GLU A 597 -21.74 -5.02 -4.95
CA GLU A 597 -22.00 -5.00 -3.52
C GLU A 597 -20.70 -5.17 -2.74
N TYR A 598 -20.44 -4.26 -1.81
CA TYR A 598 -19.24 -4.20 -1.01
C TYR A 598 -19.56 -4.45 0.46
N PRO A 599 -18.88 -5.42 1.10
CA PRO A 599 -18.98 -5.62 2.54
C PRO A 599 -18.57 -4.39 3.33
N ARG A 600 -19.24 -4.15 4.45
CA ARG A 600 -18.90 -3.11 5.41
C ARG A 600 -19.33 -3.52 6.81
N PHE A 601 -18.61 -3.05 7.82
CA PHE A 601 -18.85 -3.41 9.21
C PHE A 601 -18.21 -2.40 10.16
N TYR A 602 -18.63 -2.40 11.42
CA TYR A 602 -17.89 -1.69 12.47
C TYR A 602 -17.01 -2.68 13.24
N ILE A 603 -15.86 -2.21 13.71
CA ILE A 603 -15.11 -2.88 14.77
C ILE A 603 -15.00 -1.94 15.96
N ALA A 604 -15.51 -2.35 17.13
CA ALA A 604 -15.37 -1.58 18.36
C ALA A 604 -14.45 -2.31 19.35
N GLU A 605 -13.38 -1.64 19.78
CA GLU A 605 -12.33 -2.20 20.65
C GLU A 605 -12.14 -1.36 21.92
N ASN A 606 -11.65 -1.99 22.98
CA ASN A 606 -11.32 -1.32 24.25
C ASN A 606 -9.84 -0.89 24.26
N ARG A 607 -9.54 0.30 23.73
CA ARG A 607 -8.17 0.84 23.71
C ARG A 607 -7.77 1.41 25.06
N THR A 608 -6.72 0.82 25.63
CA THR A 608 -6.14 1.18 26.93
C THR A 608 -4.62 1.15 26.84
N TYR A 609 -3.95 1.69 27.85
CA TYR A 609 -2.49 1.69 27.96
C TYR A 609 -1.94 0.32 28.41
N PHE A 610 -2.20 -0.73 27.65
CA PHE A 610 -1.80 -2.11 27.98
C PHE A 610 -0.83 -2.66 26.92
N GLY A 611 0.28 -3.25 27.37
CA GLY A 611 1.34 -3.71 26.47
C GLY A 611 1.97 -2.55 25.71
N TYR A 612 2.25 -2.74 24.41
CA TYR A 612 2.82 -1.69 23.55
C TYR A 612 1.91 -0.46 23.41
N ASP A 613 0.59 -0.58 23.61
CA ASP A 613 -0.30 0.59 23.65
C ASP A 613 -0.07 1.51 24.88
N ASP A 614 0.79 1.15 25.87
CA ASP A 614 1.22 2.13 26.90
C ASP A 614 1.97 3.31 26.28
N THR A 615 2.61 3.13 25.11
CA THR A 615 3.22 4.23 24.34
C THR A 615 2.20 5.30 23.93
N LEU A 616 0.89 4.99 23.83
CA LEU A 616 -0.15 6.00 23.59
C LEU A 616 -0.26 7.03 24.73
N ARG A 617 0.30 6.74 25.91
CA ARG A 617 0.32 7.65 27.05
C ARG A 617 1.32 8.80 26.90
N THR A 618 2.44 8.57 26.21
CA THR A 618 3.58 9.51 26.19
C THR A 618 4.24 9.68 24.81
N GLY A 619 4.00 8.76 23.88
CA GLY A 619 4.66 8.71 22.57
C GLY A 619 4.08 9.65 21.54
N GLY A 620 2.78 9.98 21.61
CA GLY A 620 2.14 10.91 20.69
C GLY A 620 2.87 12.25 20.66
N TYR A 621 3.13 12.78 19.47
CA TYR A 621 3.99 13.97 19.31
C TYR A 621 3.50 14.97 18.25
N ASN A 622 3.86 16.24 18.44
CA ASN A 622 3.56 17.34 17.53
C ASN A 622 4.79 18.23 17.31
N TYR A 623 5.10 18.56 16.06
CA TYR A 623 6.14 19.54 15.70
C TYR A 623 5.61 20.96 15.89
N GLY A 624 5.46 21.36 17.15
CA GLY A 624 4.80 22.61 17.50
C GLY A 624 5.65 23.87 17.33
N PHE A 625 6.97 23.73 17.13
CA PHE A 625 7.95 24.82 17.22
C PHE A 625 8.84 24.92 15.98
N THR A 626 8.35 24.49 14.81
CA THR A 626 9.15 24.37 13.57
C THR A 626 9.86 25.66 13.12
N ASN A 627 9.37 26.83 13.54
CA ASN A 627 9.97 28.12 13.27
C ASN A 627 11.15 28.51 14.18
N THR A 628 11.31 27.86 15.34
CA THR A 628 12.36 28.18 16.32
C THR A 628 13.20 26.97 16.72
N ARG A 629 12.61 25.78 16.80
CA ARG A 629 13.21 24.50 17.20
C ARG A 629 12.65 23.39 16.27
N PRO A 630 13.17 23.29 15.03
CA PRO A 630 12.59 22.45 13.98
C PRO A 630 12.54 20.95 14.32
N ASN A 631 13.55 20.44 15.01
CA ASN A 631 13.63 19.03 15.43
C ASN A 631 13.08 18.81 16.85
N TRP A 632 12.30 19.77 17.36
CA TRP A 632 11.69 19.66 18.68
C TRP A 632 10.20 19.32 18.59
N VAL A 633 9.85 18.19 19.18
CA VAL A 633 8.48 17.74 19.36
C VAL A 633 7.98 17.96 20.79
N GLU A 634 6.74 18.42 20.91
CA GLU A 634 5.97 18.33 22.15
C GLU A 634 5.21 17.01 22.21
N ARG A 635 4.99 16.48 23.42
CA ARG A 635 4.30 15.20 23.64
C ARG A 635 2.84 15.38 24.07
N PHE A 636 1.99 14.44 23.69
CA PHE A 636 0.60 14.35 24.13
C PHE A 636 0.16 12.88 24.29
N ALA A 637 -0.98 12.68 24.94
CA ALA A 637 -1.54 11.36 25.20
C ALA A 637 -2.79 11.10 24.35
N ASN A 638 -2.83 9.96 23.67
CA ASN A 638 -4.03 9.41 23.04
C ASN A 638 -4.93 8.79 24.12
N GLN A 639 -6.17 9.28 24.25
CA GLN A 639 -7.01 9.03 25.40
C GLN A 639 -7.75 7.68 25.33
N PRO A 640 -7.71 6.84 26.37
CA PRO A 640 -8.28 5.51 26.35
C PRO A 640 -9.81 5.50 26.37
N GLY A 641 -10.40 4.45 25.82
CA GLY A 641 -11.84 4.27 25.72
C GLY A 641 -12.21 3.26 24.63
N MET A 642 -13.49 3.24 24.27
CA MET A 642 -13.95 2.45 23.12
C MET A 642 -13.58 3.19 21.84
N LEU A 643 -12.70 2.63 21.02
CA LEU A 643 -12.46 3.15 19.66
C LEU A 643 -13.36 2.38 18.69
N VAL A 644 -14.08 3.09 17.85
CA VAL A 644 -14.95 2.50 16.82
C VAL A 644 -14.31 2.75 15.47
N TRP A 645 -14.09 1.70 14.71
CA TRP A 645 -13.58 1.72 13.35
C TRP A 645 -14.71 1.42 12.39
N TYR A 646 -14.81 2.17 11.30
CA TYR A 646 -15.71 1.87 10.20
C TYR A 646 -14.90 1.28 9.04
N VAL A 647 -15.16 0.01 8.75
CA VAL A 647 -14.53 -0.72 7.65
C VAL A 647 -15.50 -0.74 6.47
N ASN A 648 -15.04 -0.28 5.30
CA ASN A 648 -15.85 -0.18 4.09
C ASN A 648 -15.07 -0.63 2.86
N TYR A 649 -15.33 -1.85 2.38
CA TYR A 649 -14.60 -2.44 1.25
C TYR A 649 -14.97 -1.87 -0.11
N ALA A 650 -15.86 -0.87 -0.17
CA ALA A 650 -16.04 -0.05 -1.36
C ALA A 650 -14.82 0.84 -1.66
N TYR A 651 -13.88 0.94 -0.72
CA TYR A 651 -12.64 1.71 -0.84
C TYR A 651 -11.45 0.77 -0.60
N GLY A 652 -10.42 0.89 -1.44
CA GLY A 652 -9.20 0.09 -1.36
C GLY A 652 -8.16 0.63 -0.36
N ASP A 653 -8.32 1.90 0.04
CA ASP A 653 -7.35 2.72 0.74
C ASP A 653 -8.04 3.71 1.71
N ASN A 654 -7.25 4.47 2.47
CA ASN A 654 -7.72 5.55 3.34
C ASN A 654 -7.37 6.95 2.81
N ASN A 655 -7.32 7.15 1.49
CA ASN A 655 -7.03 8.41 0.84
C ASN A 655 -8.24 9.36 0.89
N THR A 656 -8.56 9.80 2.10
CA THR A 656 -9.65 10.76 2.38
C THR A 656 -9.49 12.10 1.64
N SER A 657 -8.30 12.40 1.12
CA SER A 657 -8.05 13.51 0.20
C SER A 657 -8.75 13.34 -1.15
N GLU A 658 -8.93 12.11 -1.62
CA GLU A 658 -9.63 11.75 -2.87
C GLU A 658 -11.11 11.43 -2.61
N HIS A 659 -11.44 10.80 -1.49
CA HIS A 659 -12.81 10.45 -1.10
C HIS A 659 -13.18 10.93 0.32
N PRO A 660 -13.41 12.25 0.51
CA PRO A 660 -13.60 12.82 1.84
C PRO A 660 -14.77 12.21 2.63
N GLY A 661 -14.48 11.78 3.86
CA GLY A 661 -15.40 11.09 4.74
C GLY A 661 -15.47 9.57 4.60
N TYR A 662 -14.73 8.98 3.66
CA TYR A 662 -14.71 7.55 3.39
C TYR A 662 -13.29 6.99 3.33
N GLY A 663 -13.17 5.67 3.39
CA GLY A 663 -11.90 4.94 3.36
C GLY A 663 -12.12 3.48 3.72
N LEU A 664 -11.08 2.67 3.53
CA LEU A 664 -11.04 1.25 3.82
C LEU A 664 -11.33 0.97 5.30
N ASN A 665 -10.66 1.68 6.21
CA ASN A 665 -10.71 1.47 7.65
C ASN A 665 -10.36 2.76 8.42
N LEU A 666 -11.39 3.51 8.85
CA LEU A 666 -11.19 4.80 9.54
C LEU A 666 -11.73 4.80 10.97
N PRO A 667 -11.02 5.40 11.95
CA PRO A 667 -11.54 5.57 13.30
C PRO A 667 -12.60 6.68 13.33
N VAL A 668 -13.70 6.43 14.04
CA VAL A 668 -14.76 7.40 14.25
C VAL A 668 -14.40 8.32 15.42
N ASP A 669 -14.20 9.60 15.11
CA ASP A 669 -13.85 10.63 16.08
C ASP A 669 -15.08 11.26 16.75
N VAL A 670 -15.12 11.23 18.09
CA VAL A 670 -16.16 11.93 18.89
C VAL A 670 -16.11 13.46 18.69
N ARG A 671 -14.95 14.03 18.32
CA ARG A 671 -14.77 15.46 18.01
C ARG A 671 -14.25 15.65 16.58
N PRO A 672 -15.10 15.47 15.55
CA PRO A 672 -14.67 15.46 14.15
C PRO A 672 -14.17 16.81 13.61
N GLY A 673 -14.28 17.90 14.37
CA GLY A 673 -13.89 19.24 13.92
C GLY A 673 -12.36 19.47 13.98
N PRO A 674 -11.86 20.47 13.25
CA PRO A 674 -10.42 20.78 13.22
C PRO A 674 -9.94 21.46 14.51
N ILE A 675 -8.66 21.28 14.84
CA ILE A 675 -7.97 22.02 15.90
C ILE A 675 -7.30 23.25 15.29
N VAL A 676 -8.01 24.39 15.28
CA VAL A 676 -7.53 25.63 14.65
C VAL A 676 -6.66 26.45 15.61
N VAL A 677 -5.42 26.73 15.20
CA VAL A 677 -4.49 27.62 15.89
C VAL A 677 -4.65 29.04 15.33
N PRO A 678 -5.05 30.03 16.16
CA PRO A 678 -5.32 31.39 15.68
C PRO A 678 -4.15 32.01 14.92
N GLY A 679 -4.38 32.37 13.66
CA GLY A 679 -3.40 33.02 12.80
C GLY A 679 -2.25 32.14 12.31
N GLN A 680 -2.29 30.82 12.56
CA GLN A 680 -1.26 29.87 12.12
C GLN A 680 -1.79 28.80 11.17
N GLY A 681 -3.03 28.33 11.36
CA GLY A 681 -3.60 27.24 10.56
C GLY A 681 -4.27 26.21 11.45
N THR A 682 -4.18 24.94 11.06
CA THR A 682 -4.81 23.80 11.76
C THR A 682 -3.72 22.80 12.15
N ILE A 683 -3.85 22.18 13.33
CA ILE A 683 -3.05 21.01 13.66
C ILE A 683 -3.46 19.84 12.75
N THR A 684 -2.48 19.14 12.19
CA THR A 684 -2.66 17.95 11.34
C THR A 684 -3.57 16.89 12.00
N ASN A 685 -4.38 16.21 11.20
CA ASN A 685 -5.36 15.21 11.59
C ASN A 685 -4.78 14.00 12.31
N ARG A 686 -3.54 13.61 12.01
CA ARG A 686 -2.83 12.58 12.79
C ARG A 686 -2.72 12.88 14.30
N ARG A 687 -2.88 14.14 14.74
CA ARG A 687 -3.01 14.54 16.16
C ARG A 687 -4.44 14.84 16.59
N SER A 688 -5.33 15.19 15.67
CA SER A 688 -6.71 15.59 15.98
C SER A 688 -7.49 14.48 16.68
N THR A 689 -7.25 13.23 16.33
CA THR A 689 -7.93 12.06 16.90
C THR A 689 -7.37 11.59 18.25
N PHE A 690 -6.51 12.39 18.92
CA PHE A 690 -5.95 12.06 20.24
C PHE A 690 -7.04 11.72 21.27
N ASP A 691 -8.27 12.19 21.08
CA ASP A 691 -9.40 11.86 21.93
C ASP A 691 -10.63 11.37 21.16
N ALA A 692 -10.41 10.61 20.08
CA ALA A 692 -11.47 10.00 19.30
C ALA A 692 -12.36 9.02 20.08
N THR A 693 -11.83 8.35 21.11
CA THR A 693 -12.55 7.26 21.81
C THR A 693 -13.87 7.67 22.49
N PHE A 694 -14.85 6.78 22.52
CA PHE A 694 -16.04 6.91 23.36
C PHE A 694 -15.71 6.47 24.80
N SER A 695 -16.27 7.14 25.81
CA SER A 695 -15.92 6.87 27.21
C SER A 695 -17.00 7.30 28.19
N ARG A 696 -17.17 6.53 29.27
CA ARG A 696 -17.95 6.94 30.47
C ARG A 696 -17.18 7.95 31.33
N LYS A 697 -15.91 8.19 31.03
CA LYS A 697 -15.05 9.13 31.74
C LYS A 697 -14.87 10.41 30.94
N GLN A 698 -14.64 11.50 31.65
CA GLN A 698 -14.20 12.75 31.06
C GLN A 698 -12.75 12.64 30.61
N LYS A 699 -12.41 13.29 29.50
CA LYS A 699 -11.03 13.41 29.00
C LYS A 699 -10.44 14.78 29.34
N PRO A 700 -9.15 14.86 29.68
CA PRO A 700 -8.49 16.11 30.02
C PRO A 700 -8.44 17.07 28.82
N ALA A 701 -8.10 18.33 29.09
CA ALA A 701 -7.80 19.31 28.06
C ALA A 701 -6.37 19.05 27.57
N GLN A 702 -6.10 19.34 26.29
CA GLN A 702 -4.79 19.19 25.67
C GLN A 702 -4.41 20.52 25.01
N THR A 703 -3.15 20.93 25.17
CA THR A 703 -2.60 22.08 24.45
C THR A 703 -1.71 21.58 23.33
N PHE A 704 -1.86 22.17 22.15
CA PHE A 704 -0.98 21.99 21.01
C PHE A 704 -0.39 23.32 20.59
N HIS A 705 0.78 23.31 19.96
CA HIS A 705 1.40 24.48 19.35
C HIS A 705 1.52 24.31 17.84
N LEU A 706 1.46 25.43 17.12
CA LEU A 706 1.88 25.53 15.73
C LEU A 706 2.72 26.81 15.59
N ASN A 707 3.95 26.67 15.13
CA ASN A 707 4.95 27.76 15.09
C ASN A 707 5.10 28.50 16.45
N GLY A 708 5.03 27.75 17.55
CA GLY A 708 5.12 28.26 18.92
C GLY A 708 3.85 28.93 19.46
N VAL A 709 2.77 29.01 18.68
CA VAL A 709 1.48 29.58 19.13
C VAL A 709 0.58 28.45 19.63
N GLY A 710 0.18 28.54 20.90
CA GLY A 710 -0.63 27.51 21.56
C GLY A 710 -2.13 27.63 21.31
N VAL A 711 -2.80 26.48 21.17
CA VAL A 711 -4.26 26.32 21.26
C VAL A 711 -4.60 25.24 22.30
N THR A 712 -5.53 25.53 23.21
CA THR A 712 -6.01 24.53 24.17
C THR A 712 -7.34 23.96 23.71
N VAL A 713 -7.31 22.68 23.39
CA VAL A 713 -8.49 21.86 23.16
C VAL A 713 -9.16 21.57 24.51
N PRO A 714 -10.44 21.94 24.70
CA PRO A 714 -11.09 21.84 25.99
C PRO A 714 -11.36 20.39 26.41
N LYS A 715 -11.58 20.17 27.71
CA LYS A 715 -11.94 18.86 28.26
C LYS A 715 -13.18 18.30 27.57
N LEU A 716 -13.12 17.06 27.09
CA LEU A 716 -14.27 16.36 26.52
C LEU A 716 -15.08 15.66 27.63
N LYS A 717 -16.37 15.97 27.73
CA LYS A 717 -17.30 15.30 28.67
C LYS A 717 -17.46 13.83 28.31
N ALA A 718 -17.85 13.01 29.28
CA ALA A 718 -18.16 11.60 29.04
C ALA A 718 -19.19 11.46 27.90
N ASN A 719 -18.83 10.68 26.89
CA ASN A 719 -19.68 10.30 25.76
C ASN A 719 -19.54 8.78 25.54
N PRO A 720 -20.40 7.96 26.17
CA PRO A 720 -20.23 6.50 26.14
C PRO A 720 -20.97 5.81 24.99
N VAL A 721 -21.47 6.57 24.00
CA VAL A 721 -22.38 6.05 22.98
C VAL A 721 -21.90 6.44 21.59
N PHE A 722 -21.58 5.42 20.79
CA PHE A 722 -21.57 5.52 19.35
C PHE A 722 -22.99 5.26 18.81
N ASP A 723 -23.45 6.06 17.87
CA ASP A 723 -24.76 5.94 17.24
C ASP A 723 -24.62 6.39 15.78
N ASP A 724 -24.96 5.52 14.83
CA ASP A 724 -24.80 5.79 13.39
C ASP A 724 -26.09 6.21 12.69
N SER A 725 -27.19 6.46 13.41
CA SER A 725 -28.51 6.82 12.83
C SER A 725 -28.50 8.10 11.95
N VAL A 726 -27.42 8.87 11.99
CA VAL A 726 -27.18 10.01 11.11
C VAL A 726 -25.79 9.84 10.50
N VAL A 727 -25.74 9.66 9.19
CA VAL A 727 -24.51 9.41 8.39
C VAL A 727 -23.42 10.44 8.70
N ASP A 728 -23.77 11.72 8.79
CA ASP A 728 -22.80 12.80 8.99
C ASP A 728 -22.54 13.13 10.47
N ARG A 729 -22.99 12.31 11.44
CA ARG A 729 -22.86 12.65 12.87
C ARG A 729 -21.42 12.83 13.33
N TYR A 730 -20.51 12.07 12.73
CA TYR A 730 -19.07 12.09 13.02
C TYR A 730 -18.28 12.64 11.84
N TRP A 731 -18.95 13.39 10.96
CA TRP A 731 -18.37 14.07 9.82
C TRP A 731 -18.47 15.59 9.99
N SER A 732 -17.46 16.33 9.53
CA SER A 732 -17.42 17.79 9.54
C SER A 732 -16.95 18.32 8.18
N PRO A 733 -17.70 19.21 7.53
CA PRO A 733 -17.25 19.88 6.30
C PRO A 733 -16.05 20.81 6.52
N GLN A 734 -15.67 21.10 7.76
CA GLN A 734 -14.48 21.88 8.10
C GLN A 734 -13.23 21.02 8.28
N ASN A 735 -13.39 19.69 8.31
CA ASN A 735 -12.29 18.74 8.44
C ASN A 735 -12.64 17.41 7.76
N GLU A 736 -12.85 17.46 6.45
CA GLU A 736 -13.40 16.35 5.67
C GLU A 736 -12.46 15.13 5.59
N GLN A 737 -11.16 15.34 5.79
CA GLN A 737 -10.15 14.27 5.75
C GLN A 737 -10.03 13.50 7.09
N ASN A 738 -10.25 14.16 8.24
CA ASN A 738 -10.26 13.47 9.54
C ASN A 738 -11.56 12.72 9.81
N SER A 739 -12.67 13.33 9.40
CA SER A 739 -14.00 13.03 9.91
C SER A 739 -14.69 11.97 9.05
N VAL A 740 -15.56 11.14 9.62
CA VAL A 740 -16.06 9.90 8.99
C VAL A 740 -17.56 9.95 8.75
N LYS A 741 -17.99 9.64 7.53
CA LYS A 741 -19.40 9.39 7.18
C LYS A 741 -19.73 7.93 7.49
N VAL A 742 -20.51 7.73 8.54
CA VAL A 742 -20.86 6.40 9.05
C VAL A 742 -21.97 5.74 8.24
N ALA A 743 -22.17 4.44 8.41
CA ALA A 743 -23.01 3.61 7.52
C ALA A 743 -24.49 4.01 7.46
N GLY A 744 -25.03 4.71 8.46
CA GLY A 744 -26.42 5.16 8.47
C GLY A 744 -27.44 4.06 8.79
N THR A 745 -27.04 3.01 9.51
CA THR A 745 -27.85 1.79 9.68
C THR A 745 -28.78 1.80 10.89
N GLY A 746 -28.60 2.74 11.82
CA GLY A 746 -29.25 2.74 13.13
C GLY A 746 -28.50 1.93 14.20
N THR A 747 -27.31 1.41 13.89
CA THR A 747 -26.42 0.75 14.82
C THR A 747 -25.98 1.69 15.95
N ARG A 748 -26.15 1.23 17.18
CA ARG A 748 -25.72 1.91 18.40
C ARG A 748 -24.83 0.99 19.23
N ILE A 749 -23.69 1.50 19.70
CA ILE A 749 -22.76 0.79 20.59
C ILE A 749 -22.57 1.64 21.85
N GLU A 750 -23.02 1.12 23.00
CA GLU A 750 -23.00 1.82 24.28
C GLU A 750 -22.12 1.12 25.30
N ILE A 751 -21.21 1.88 25.94
CA ILE A 751 -20.43 1.39 27.06
C ILE A 751 -21.31 1.36 28.31
N VAL A 752 -21.69 0.15 28.76
CA VAL A 752 -22.50 -0.05 29.97
C VAL A 752 -21.66 -0.23 31.22
N GLN A 753 -20.41 -0.65 31.06
CA GLN A 753 -19.40 -0.72 32.14
C GLN A 753 -18.03 -0.42 31.54
N GLN A 754 -17.23 0.38 32.26
CA GLN A 754 -15.86 0.72 31.86
C GLN A 754 -14.95 0.62 33.08
N GLY A 755 -13.88 -0.16 32.95
CA GLY A 755 -12.81 -0.27 33.92
C GLY A 755 -12.04 1.03 34.19
N ILE A 756 -11.22 1.04 35.25
CA ILE A 756 -10.36 2.16 35.63
C ILE A 756 -8.87 1.93 35.36
N HIS A 757 -8.41 0.68 35.39
CA HIS A 757 -7.04 0.27 35.09
C HIS A 757 -6.88 -0.17 33.64
N ALA A 758 -5.64 -0.24 33.15
CA ALA A 758 -5.34 -0.61 31.76
C ALA A 758 -5.77 -2.04 31.42
N SER A 759 -5.72 -2.95 32.40
CA SER A 759 -6.11 -4.36 32.27
C SER A 759 -7.61 -4.62 32.47
N ASP A 760 -8.41 -3.59 32.77
CA ASP A 760 -9.80 -3.80 33.14
C ASP A 760 -10.70 -4.00 31.91
N ASP A 761 -11.68 -4.87 32.07
CA ASP A 761 -12.71 -5.13 31.06
C ASP A 761 -13.61 -3.91 30.79
N MET A 762 -14.20 -3.93 29.59
CA MET A 762 -15.31 -3.07 29.17
C MET A 762 -16.52 -3.94 28.83
N VAL A 763 -17.72 -3.50 29.20
CA VAL A 763 -18.95 -4.14 28.71
C VAL A 763 -19.65 -3.17 27.79
N VAL A 764 -19.93 -3.61 26.57
CA VAL A 764 -20.64 -2.86 25.55
C VAL A 764 -22.00 -3.49 25.26
N ARG A 765 -22.97 -2.66 24.91
CA ARG A 765 -24.30 -3.06 24.43
C ARG A 765 -24.46 -2.57 22.99
N ILE A 766 -24.68 -3.50 22.07
CA ILE A 766 -24.93 -3.25 20.66
C ILE A 766 -26.43 -3.34 20.43
N THR A 767 -26.98 -2.40 19.66
CA THR A 767 -28.36 -2.42 19.18
C THR A 767 -28.34 -2.09 17.69
N ASN A 768 -28.88 -2.98 16.86
CA ASN A 768 -28.94 -2.82 15.41
C ASN A 768 -30.25 -3.37 14.81
#